data_AF-W7MG96-F1
#
_entry.id   AF-W7MG96-F1
#
_cell.length_a   1.000
_cell.length_b   1.000
_cell.length_c   1.000
_cell.angle_alpha   90.00
_cell.angle_beta   90.00
_cell.angle_gamma   90.00
#
_symmetry.space_group_name_H-M   'P 1'
#
loop_
_entity.id
_entity.type
_entity.pdbx_description
1 polymer ?
#
loop_
_entity_poly.entity_id
_entity_poly.type
_entity_poly.pdbx_seq_one_letter_code
_entity_poly.pdbx_strand_id
1 'polypeptide(L)'
;MSISSQEILSKFWFNYCGRKSENVLSIFPPELHEYLLADIAVPCRLPSATYDAAAQKCQDDVQAIVRECMRTNNKFSDPEFDIDRDFSSNDDNCLFGIIRDDVDLGDRPGSVHRVPWIFENPQFVSNGFNSDIKQGNSKNCWWLAGLAAVSRRKDLLERICVARDENCGVYGFVFYRDGEWISTVVDDNLYLCEKDISSDIYDTTGRMSLTYRKHKQTGSDALFFAKCGGTDETWLPLLEKAFAKVHGDYAALDSGWAGTAVEDLTGGVTTVIRGDMLLCKERLWCELLAIGEGNLLFSLSTGSQGDGYRNGLALRHDYTVLDAIQVEDELGDTVSLVKIRNPWGQRCPSGYGDWVGAWSDGSESWTPFMMKKLQHKFGDDGTFWMSFQDMLDNFHCIYKTRLFDQQWTITQQWINVSVPWLGDYLKKRFILKLPQDGMVVLVLSQLDDRYFQDLRGEYEFTIHFALRLLGKRTPICQVQPVHHLDTRSVNCELTLEAGTYEIIPKIVAERDELYMPVEKMVCLAAYMNPAKLRQAGRSYDLAHAKAGEIDGGNLITTAAGKDPTFMQVLPTRLKKDLSGSYPKIMRHDTESKPASESGSDTESDSDTATDTTTDWDTKHTWSPSCVIGLRVLARFGGVEIRVTDD
;
A
#
# COMPACT_ATOMS: atom_id res chain seq x y z
N MET A 1 -12.44 -42.41 -34.59
CA MET A 1 -13.19 -42.59 -33.33
C MET A 1 -13.61 -41.20 -32.88
N SER A 2 -14.89 -40.97 -32.58
CA SER A 2 -15.32 -39.68 -32.02
C SER A 2 -14.73 -39.56 -30.61
N ILE A 3 -13.95 -38.50 -30.37
CA ILE A 3 -13.46 -38.19 -29.03
C ILE A 3 -14.68 -37.93 -28.13
N SER A 4 -14.74 -38.56 -26.96
CA SER A 4 -15.83 -38.35 -26.02
C SER A 4 -15.78 -36.93 -25.44
N SER A 5 -16.94 -36.37 -25.04
CA SER A 5 -16.98 -35.04 -24.40
C SER A 5 -16.08 -34.95 -23.16
N GLN A 6 -15.93 -36.06 -22.41
CA GLN A 6 -15.04 -36.11 -21.25
C GLN A 6 -13.56 -36.05 -21.63
N GLU A 7 -13.15 -36.69 -22.73
CA GLU A 7 -11.78 -36.60 -23.25
C GLU A 7 -11.47 -35.20 -23.77
N ILE A 8 -12.44 -34.52 -24.40
CA ILE A 8 -12.30 -33.11 -24.83
C ILE A 8 -12.02 -32.23 -23.60
N LEU A 9 -12.84 -32.34 -22.55
CA LEU A 9 -12.64 -31.58 -21.31
C LEU A 9 -11.32 -31.93 -20.61
N SER A 10 -10.95 -33.22 -20.56
CA SER A 10 -9.70 -33.65 -19.94
C SER A 10 -8.49 -33.11 -20.68
N LYS A 11 -8.54 -33.06 -22.02
CA LYS A 11 -7.49 -32.45 -22.85
C LYS A 11 -7.41 -30.94 -22.65
N PHE A 12 -8.56 -30.26 -22.56
CA PHE A 12 -8.61 -28.83 -22.24
C PHE A 12 -7.91 -28.54 -20.91
N TRP A 13 -8.32 -29.20 -19.81
CA TRP A 13 -7.73 -28.98 -18.49
C TRP A 13 -6.25 -29.36 -18.42
N PHE A 14 -5.84 -30.41 -19.14
CA PHE A 14 -4.44 -30.78 -19.26
C PHE A 14 -3.62 -29.71 -19.99
N ASN A 15 -4.14 -29.11 -21.06
CA ASN A 15 -3.44 -28.03 -21.76
C ASN A 15 -3.45 -26.72 -20.95
N TYR A 16 -4.59 -26.39 -20.35
CA TYR A 16 -4.80 -25.14 -19.62
C TYR A 16 -4.01 -25.09 -18.31
N CYS A 17 -4.00 -26.17 -17.53
CA CYS A 17 -3.32 -26.24 -16.22
C CYS A 17 -2.02 -27.06 -16.22
N GLY A 18 -1.73 -27.85 -17.26
CA GLY A 18 -0.66 -28.86 -17.24
C GLY A 18 0.71 -28.41 -17.74
N ARG A 19 0.86 -27.17 -18.23
CA ARG A 19 2.21 -26.60 -18.44
C ARG A 19 2.80 -26.26 -17.08
N LYS A 20 4.05 -26.70 -16.83
CA LYS A 20 4.80 -26.24 -15.67
C LYS A 20 4.87 -24.71 -15.73
N SER A 21 4.40 -24.11 -14.65
CA SER A 21 4.42 -22.68 -14.38
C SER A 21 5.87 -22.19 -14.43
N GLU A 22 6.23 -21.51 -15.52
CA GLU A 22 7.48 -20.76 -15.66
C GLU A 22 7.32 -19.46 -14.87
N ASN A 23 7.43 -19.57 -13.55
CA ASN A 23 7.28 -18.40 -12.67
C ASN A 23 8.43 -17.43 -12.90
N VAL A 24 8.09 -16.17 -13.06
CA VAL A 24 9.06 -15.09 -12.95
C VAL A 24 9.41 -14.98 -11.47
N LEU A 25 10.52 -15.60 -11.08
CA LEU A 25 11.04 -15.52 -9.70
C LEU A 25 12.03 -14.36 -9.54
N SER A 26 12.53 -13.85 -10.67
CA SER A 26 13.42 -12.71 -10.73
C SER A 26 13.34 -11.99 -12.08
N ILE A 27 13.51 -10.68 -12.07
CA ILE A 27 13.55 -9.78 -13.22
C ILE A 27 14.95 -9.75 -13.82
N PHE A 28 15.98 -9.68 -12.97
CA PHE A 28 17.36 -9.62 -13.43
C PHE A 28 18.07 -10.97 -13.26
N PRO A 29 19.01 -11.33 -14.15
CA PRO A 29 19.91 -12.43 -13.91
C PRO A 29 20.60 -12.30 -12.53
N PRO A 30 20.62 -13.35 -11.69
CA PRO A 30 21.22 -13.30 -10.35
C PRO A 30 22.66 -12.80 -10.37
N GLU A 31 23.43 -13.09 -11.44
CA GLU A 31 24.83 -12.69 -11.58
C GLU A 31 25.04 -11.17 -11.58
N LEU A 32 24.01 -10.39 -11.91
CA LEU A 32 24.10 -8.93 -11.95
C LEU A 32 23.97 -8.27 -10.56
N HIS A 33 23.44 -9.01 -9.58
CA HIS A 33 23.05 -8.43 -8.29
C HIS A 33 23.09 -9.40 -7.11
N GLU A 34 23.84 -10.50 -7.23
CA GLU A 34 24.02 -11.53 -6.21
C GLU A 34 24.43 -10.93 -4.85
N TYR A 35 25.24 -9.86 -4.85
CA TYR A 35 25.64 -9.15 -3.63
C TYR A 35 24.47 -8.45 -2.90
N LEU A 36 23.42 -8.03 -3.61
CA LEU A 36 22.21 -7.45 -3.00
C LEU A 36 21.30 -8.53 -2.42
N LEU A 37 21.32 -9.73 -3.02
CA LEU A 37 20.51 -10.87 -2.61
C LEU A 37 21.18 -11.72 -1.51
N ALA A 38 22.51 -11.70 -1.42
CA ALA A 38 23.28 -12.53 -0.49
C ALA A 38 22.96 -12.28 0.99
N ASP A 39 22.55 -11.06 1.35
CA ASP A 39 22.12 -10.72 2.71
C ASP A 39 20.73 -11.30 3.06
N ILE A 40 19.94 -11.71 2.05
CA ILE A 40 18.56 -12.20 2.17
C ILE A 40 18.48 -13.70 1.89
N ALA A 41 19.39 -14.24 1.06
CA ALA A 41 19.45 -15.63 0.62
C ALA A 41 19.85 -16.63 1.73
N VAL A 42 19.99 -16.18 2.98
CA VAL A 42 20.10 -17.10 4.12
C VAL A 42 18.71 -17.70 4.37
N PRO A 43 18.54 -19.04 4.31
CA PRO A 43 17.24 -19.67 4.50
C PRO A 43 16.60 -19.18 5.80
N CYS A 44 15.34 -18.70 5.72
CA CYS A 44 14.38 -18.33 6.77
C CYS A 44 14.58 -19.07 8.12
N ARG A 45 15.63 -18.72 8.85
CA ARG A 45 15.98 -19.22 10.19
C ARG A 45 16.60 -18.15 11.07
N LEU A 46 16.92 -16.99 10.51
CA LEU A 46 17.29 -15.80 11.28
C LEU A 46 16.01 -15.11 11.77
N PRO A 47 16.00 -14.54 12.98
CA PRO A 47 14.90 -13.68 13.43
C PRO A 47 14.66 -12.59 12.38
N SER A 48 13.40 -12.20 12.15
CA SER A 48 13.09 -11.01 11.33
C SER A 48 13.98 -9.84 11.76
N ALA A 49 14.51 -9.06 10.81
CA ALA A 49 15.34 -7.89 11.15
C ALA A 49 14.59 -7.08 12.22
N THR A 50 15.20 -6.99 13.41
CA THR A 50 14.56 -6.31 14.53
C THR A 50 14.50 -4.83 14.23
N TYR A 51 13.50 -4.16 14.80
CA TYR A 51 13.40 -2.70 14.70
C TYR A 51 14.73 -2.02 15.06
N ASP A 52 15.38 -2.47 16.14
CA ASP A 52 16.64 -1.89 16.61
C ASP A 52 17.78 -2.03 15.59
N ALA A 53 17.85 -3.15 14.85
CA ALA A 53 18.86 -3.34 13.82
C ALA A 53 18.64 -2.39 12.62
N ALA A 54 17.40 -2.24 12.17
CA ALA A 54 17.05 -1.31 11.10
C ALA A 54 17.28 0.16 11.51
N ALA A 55 16.93 0.51 12.75
CA ALA A 55 17.17 1.83 13.31
C ALA A 55 18.66 2.16 13.42
N GLN A 56 19.48 1.21 13.92
CA GLN A 56 20.92 1.39 14.00
C GLN A 56 21.56 1.57 12.62
N LYS A 57 21.18 0.72 11.65
CA LYS A 57 21.64 0.86 10.26
C LYS A 57 21.31 2.25 9.70
N CYS A 58 20.08 2.72 9.91
CA CYS A 58 19.65 4.04 9.48
C CYS A 58 20.48 5.17 10.10
N GLN A 59 20.77 5.08 11.40
CA GLN A 59 21.64 6.03 12.10
C GLN A 59 23.06 6.04 11.53
N ASP A 60 23.62 4.86 11.26
CA ASP A 60 24.96 4.72 10.69
C ASP A 60 25.04 5.31 9.27
N ASP A 61 24.01 5.06 8.45
CA ASP A 61 23.88 5.60 7.08
C ASP A 61 23.81 7.14 7.11
N VAL A 62 22.97 7.72 7.99
CA VAL A 62 22.88 9.18 8.17
C VAL A 62 24.22 9.77 8.63
N GLN A 63 24.90 9.14 9.59
CA GLN A 63 26.22 9.62 10.05
C GLN A 63 27.29 9.53 8.95
N ALA A 64 27.24 8.51 8.09
CA ALA A 64 28.12 8.41 6.93
C ALA A 64 27.87 9.56 5.94
N ILE A 65 26.59 9.85 5.64
CA ILE A 65 26.18 10.96 4.78
C ILE A 65 26.63 12.31 5.35
N VAL A 66 26.41 12.56 6.64
CA VAL A 66 26.84 13.80 7.31
C VAL A 66 28.36 14.01 7.18
N ARG A 67 29.15 12.94 7.38
CA ARG A 67 30.62 13.02 7.19
C ARG A 67 30.98 13.40 5.75
N GLU A 68 30.27 12.86 4.76
CA GLU A 68 30.49 13.17 3.35
C GLU A 68 30.05 14.59 2.98
N CYS A 69 28.92 15.06 3.50
CA CYS A 69 28.46 16.44 3.34
C CYS A 69 29.48 17.43 3.90
N MET A 70 30.01 17.17 5.10
CA MET A 70 31.06 17.99 5.71
C MET A 70 32.37 17.95 4.91
N ARG A 71 32.72 16.81 4.30
CA ARG A 71 33.93 16.66 3.47
C ARG A 71 33.83 17.40 2.14
N THR A 72 32.66 17.35 1.51
CA THR A 72 32.41 17.93 0.18
C THR A 72 31.91 19.36 0.23
N ASN A 73 31.48 19.84 1.42
CA ASN A 73 30.80 21.10 1.62
C ASN A 73 29.53 21.24 0.75
N ASN A 74 28.83 20.13 0.53
CA ASN A 74 27.57 20.06 -0.20
C ASN A 74 26.50 19.39 0.67
N LYS A 75 25.25 19.84 0.51
CA LYS A 75 24.08 19.15 1.09
C LYS A 75 23.92 17.77 0.45
N PHE A 76 23.24 16.89 1.16
CA PHE A 76 22.87 15.57 0.65
C PHE A 76 21.87 15.72 -0.51
N SER A 77 22.08 14.95 -1.56
CA SER A 77 21.09 14.64 -2.60
C SER A 77 20.98 13.13 -2.64
N ASP A 78 19.76 12.61 -2.59
CA ASP A 78 19.50 11.17 -2.54
C ASP A 78 19.71 10.55 -3.93
N PRO A 79 20.76 9.74 -4.16
CA PRO A 79 21.05 9.21 -5.49
C PRO A 79 20.03 8.18 -5.97
N GLU A 80 19.23 7.59 -5.07
CA GLU A 80 18.24 6.56 -5.41
C GLU A 80 16.84 7.16 -5.61
N PHE A 81 16.60 8.40 -5.17
CA PHE A 81 15.32 9.09 -5.25
C PHE A 81 15.52 10.61 -5.42
N ASP A 82 16.33 10.98 -6.42
CA ASP A 82 16.74 12.36 -6.72
C ASP A 82 15.62 13.11 -7.46
N ILE A 83 14.65 13.63 -6.72
CA ILE A 83 13.48 14.30 -7.31
C ILE A 83 13.84 15.59 -8.06
N ASP A 84 14.95 16.26 -7.73
CA ASP A 84 15.39 17.50 -8.39
C ASP A 84 15.96 17.20 -9.78
N ARG A 85 16.83 16.19 -9.87
CA ARG A 85 17.33 15.71 -11.15
C ARG A 85 16.24 15.08 -12.01
N ASP A 86 15.36 14.28 -11.40
CA ASP A 86 14.25 13.61 -12.08
C ASP A 86 13.28 14.64 -12.69
N PHE A 87 12.94 15.68 -11.92
CA PHE A 87 12.11 16.78 -12.39
C PHE A 87 12.79 17.61 -13.50
N SER A 88 14.05 18.01 -13.31
CA SER A 88 14.78 18.82 -14.29
C SER A 88 15.04 18.10 -15.62
N SER A 89 15.08 16.75 -15.60
CA SER A 89 15.24 15.92 -16.79
C SER A 89 13.89 15.58 -17.47
N ASN A 90 12.76 15.95 -16.86
CA ASN A 90 11.41 15.48 -17.21
C ASN A 90 11.33 13.94 -17.26
N ASP A 91 12.08 13.28 -16.37
CA ASP A 91 12.15 11.83 -16.28
C ASP A 91 10.98 11.27 -15.46
N ASP A 92 10.40 12.02 -14.53
CA ASP A 92 9.23 11.67 -13.69
C ASP A 92 9.22 10.26 -13.04
N ASN A 93 10.38 9.63 -12.84
CA ASN A 93 10.50 8.30 -12.23
C ASN A 93 10.18 8.31 -10.74
N CYS A 94 10.32 9.46 -10.06
CA CYS A 94 9.95 9.59 -8.65
C CYS A 94 8.45 9.88 -8.47
N LEU A 95 7.78 10.36 -9.52
CA LEU A 95 6.35 10.65 -9.51
C LEU A 95 5.50 9.45 -9.93
N PHE A 96 5.94 8.71 -10.95
CA PHE A 96 5.12 7.67 -11.58
C PHE A 96 5.88 6.36 -11.78
N GLY A 97 5.09 5.30 -12.01
CA GLY A 97 5.55 3.98 -12.42
C GLY A 97 6.24 3.94 -13.78
N ILE A 98 6.51 2.71 -14.22
CA ILE A 98 7.07 2.35 -15.53
C ILE A 98 6.11 2.77 -16.64
N ILE A 99 4.83 2.40 -16.52
CA ILE A 99 3.81 2.75 -17.52
C ILE A 99 3.27 4.14 -17.21
N ARG A 100 3.24 4.97 -18.26
CA ARG A 100 2.73 6.34 -18.21
C ARG A 100 1.77 6.53 -19.35
N ASP A 101 0.49 6.57 -19.05
CA ASP A 101 -0.51 7.00 -20.02
C ASP A 101 -0.72 8.50 -19.84
N ASP A 102 -0.26 9.31 -20.81
CA ASP A 102 -0.27 10.78 -20.78
C ASP A 102 -1.65 11.41 -20.49
N VAL A 103 -2.73 10.63 -20.63
CA VAL A 103 -4.12 11.08 -20.46
C VAL A 103 -4.57 11.06 -18.99
N ASP A 104 -3.88 10.30 -18.11
CA ASP A 104 -4.35 10.00 -16.75
C ASP A 104 -3.39 10.49 -15.62
N LEU A 105 -2.31 11.19 -15.95
CA LEU A 105 -1.23 11.53 -14.99
C LEU A 105 -1.57 12.65 -13.97
N GLY A 106 -2.83 13.07 -13.89
CA GLY A 106 -3.30 14.10 -12.95
C GLY A 106 -2.59 15.45 -13.12
N ASP A 107 -2.77 16.33 -12.14
CA ASP A 107 -1.95 17.54 -12.06
C ASP A 107 -0.51 17.17 -11.73
N ARG A 108 0.44 17.90 -12.29
CA ARG A 108 1.89 17.71 -12.09
C ARG A 108 2.45 18.83 -11.22
N PRO A 109 3.50 18.57 -10.43
CA PRO A 109 4.17 19.61 -9.68
C PRO A 109 4.79 20.66 -10.61
N GLY A 110 4.86 21.90 -10.14
CA GLY A 110 5.37 23.03 -10.89
C GLY A 110 6.88 23.24 -10.76
N SER A 111 7.46 22.92 -9.61
CA SER A 111 8.90 23.05 -9.35
C SER A 111 9.35 22.13 -8.20
N VAL A 112 10.66 21.99 -8.02
CA VAL A 112 11.29 21.28 -6.90
C VAL A 112 12.25 22.23 -6.22
N HIS A 113 12.18 22.31 -4.89
CA HIS A 113 13.08 23.14 -4.10
C HIS A 113 13.42 22.50 -2.76
N ARG A 114 14.55 22.90 -2.19
CA ARG A 114 14.99 22.49 -0.86
C ARG A 114 14.17 23.16 0.24
N VAL A 115 14.04 22.51 1.40
CA VAL A 115 13.35 23.06 2.59
C VAL A 115 13.76 24.52 2.93
N PRO A 116 15.04 24.93 2.93
CA PRO A 116 15.42 26.33 3.21
C PRO A 116 14.97 27.36 2.16
N TRP A 117 14.62 26.93 0.95
CA TRP A 117 14.00 27.79 -0.05
C TRP A 117 12.50 27.97 0.23
N ILE A 118 11.83 26.92 0.69
CA ILE A 118 10.38 26.88 0.88
C ILE A 118 9.99 27.56 2.19
N PHE A 119 10.79 27.43 3.24
CA PHE A 119 10.44 27.91 4.58
C PHE A 119 11.43 28.98 5.06
N GLU A 120 10.92 30.00 5.76
CA GLU A 120 11.76 31.06 6.33
C GLU A 120 12.48 30.57 7.60
N ASN A 121 11.80 29.77 8.43
CA ASN A 121 12.37 29.20 9.64
C ASN A 121 11.95 27.72 9.81
N PRO A 122 12.42 26.82 8.94
CA PRO A 122 11.98 25.43 8.95
C PRO A 122 12.26 24.76 10.29
N GLN A 123 11.24 24.12 10.84
CA GLN A 123 11.33 23.23 11.97
C GLN A 123 10.90 21.84 11.51
N PHE A 124 11.59 20.80 11.97
CA PHE A 124 11.11 19.45 11.70
C PHE A 124 9.74 19.25 12.36
N VAL A 125 9.65 19.56 13.66
CA VAL A 125 8.42 19.55 14.46
C VAL A 125 8.47 20.75 15.40
N SER A 126 7.38 21.53 15.48
CA SER A 126 7.33 22.75 16.30
C SER A 126 6.54 22.56 17.60
N ASN A 127 5.38 21.88 17.57
CA ASN A 127 4.50 21.69 18.73
C ASN A 127 4.10 20.22 18.95
N GLY A 128 5.05 19.31 18.74
CA GLY A 128 4.79 17.87 18.70
C GLY A 128 4.08 17.47 17.42
N PHE A 129 3.95 16.16 17.19
CA PHE A 129 3.32 15.60 16.00
C PHE A 129 1.78 15.66 16.00
N ASN A 130 1.20 16.74 16.53
CA ASN A 130 -0.24 16.85 16.64
C ASN A 130 -0.92 17.03 15.27
N SER A 131 -2.25 17.02 15.29
CA SER A 131 -3.23 16.86 14.21
C SER A 131 -3.19 17.88 13.05
N ASP A 132 -2.04 18.37 12.65
CA ASP A 132 -1.88 19.34 11.58
C ASP A 132 -1.59 18.62 10.25
N ILE A 133 -2.18 17.44 10.04
CA ILE A 133 -2.03 16.67 8.80
C ILE A 133 -3.06 17.19 7.81
N LYS A 134 -2.59 17.63 6.63
CA LYS A 134 -3.42 18.03 5.49
C LYS A 134 -2.97 17.30 4.22
N GLN A 135 -3.93 16.68 3.55
CA GLN A 135 -3.71 16.07 2.25
C GLN A 135 -3.36 17.11 1.18
N GLY A 136 -2.38 16.79 0.34
CA GLY A 136 -2.05 17.55 -0.86
C GLY A 136 -2.71 16.96 -2.11
N ASN A 137 -2.06 17.11 -3.25
CA ASN A 137 -2.55 16.67 -4.55
C ASN A 137 -2.16 15.20 -4.88
N SER A 138 -2.45 14.29 -3.96
CA SER A 138 -2.36 12.83 -4.15
C SER A 138 -3.61 12.16 -3.57
N LYS A 139 -3.95 10.95 -4.02
CA LYS A 139 -5.09 10.15 -3.54
C LYS A 139 -4.67 9.22 -2.39
N ASN A 140 -3.81 9.69 -1.50
CA ASN A 140 -3.23 8.92 -0.38
C ASN A 140 -3.96 9.13 0.96
N CYS A 141 -5.27 9.42 0.94
CA CYS A 141 -6.06 9.65 2.15
C CYS A 141 -5.97 8.50 3.17
N TRP A 142 -5.90 7.27 2.68
CA TRP A 142 -5.70 6.05 3.48
C TRP A 142 -4.44 6.15 4.34
N TRP A 143 -3.34 6.60 3.75
CA TRP A 143 -2.05 6.74 4.41
C TRP A 143 -2.10 7.85 5.45
N LEU A 144 -2.68 9.00 5.11
CA LEU A 144 -2.83 10.13 6.03
C LEU A 144 -3.77 9.81 7.20
N ALA A 145 -4.83 9.03 6.98
CA ALA A 145 -5.72 8.55 8.03
C ALA A 145 -5.00 7.54 8.95
N GLY A 146 -4.23 6.60 8.39
CA GLY A 146 -3.39 5.71 9.20
C GLY A 146 -2.34 6.49 10.01
N LEU A 147 -1.65 7.44 9.38
CA LEU A 147 -0.65 8.29 10.00
C LEU A 147 -1.25 9.17 11.11
N ALA A 148 -2.46 9.69 10.92
CA ALA A 148 -3.15 10.45 11.96
C ALA A 148 -3.50 9.60 13.19
N ALA A 149 -3.74 8.29 13.02
CA ALA A 149 -3.89 7.37 14.14
C ALA A 149 -2.55 7.20 14.89
N VAL A 150 -1.46 7.03 14.15
CA VAL A 150 -0.11 6.86 14.68
C VAL A 150 0.38 8.14 15.37
N SER A 151 0.06 9.32 14.84
CA SER A 151 0.58 10.60 15.34
C SER A 151 0.09 10.99 16.73
N ARG A 152 -0.99 10.35 17.19
CA ARG A 152 -1.47 10.44 18.58
C ARG A 152 -0.46 9.87 19.58
N ARG A 153 0.42 8.99 19.13
CA ARG A 153 1.48 8.35 19.91
C ARG A 153 2.83 8.92 19.50
N LYS A 154 3.30 9.91 20.25
CA LYS A 154 4.60 10.58 20.01
C LYS A 154 5.76 9.58 19.94
N ASP A 155 5.73 8.56 20.80
CA ASP A 155 6.72 7.49 20.83
C ASP A 155 6.76 6.64 19.56
N LEU A 156 5.64 6.49 18.83
CA LEU A 156 5.64 5.79 17.54
C LEU A 156 6.26 6.64 16.44
N LEU A 157 5.98 7.95 16.39
CA LEU A 157 6.58 8.83 15.38
C LEU A 157 8.07 9.07 15.60
N GLU A 158 8.51 9.16 16.85
CA GLU A 158 9.93 9.17 17.20
C GLU A 158 10.63 7.87 16.77
N ARG A 159 9.91 6.75 16.73
CA ARG A 159 10.42 5.48 16.21
C ARG A 159 10.48 5.42 14.67
N ILE A 160 9.70 6.25 13.99
CA ILE A 160 9.69 6.28 12.52
C ILE A 160 10.86 7.14 12.00
N CYS A 161 11.09 8.34 12.54
CA CYS A 161 12.25 9.19 12.18
C CYS A 161 13.38 9.05 13.20
N VAL A 162 14.37 8.21 12.90
CA VAL A 162 15.39 7.76 13.86
C VAL A 162 16.69 8.56 13.85
N ALA A 163 16.96 9.30 12.77
CA ALA A 163 18.17 10.11 12.60
C ALA A 163 17.94 11.22 11.59
N ARG A 164 18.56 12.39 11.78
CA ARG A 164 18.53 13.49 10.82
C ARG A 164 19.64 14.51 11.10
N ASP A 165 19.98 15.28 10.07
CA ASP A 165 20.81 16.48 10.16
C ASP A 165 20.25 17.52 9.17
N GLU A 166 19.56 18.53 9.70
CA GLU A 166 18.86 19.55 8.91
C GLU A 166 19.83 20.48 8.15
N ASN A 167 21.07 20.63 8.64
CA ASN A 167 22.09 21.43 7.95
C ASN A 167 22.54 20.72 6.67
N CYS A 168 22.81 19.41 6.77
CA CYS A 168 23.14 18.56 5.64
C CYS A 168 21.93 18.26 4.74
N GLY A 169 20.70 18.43 5.27
CA GLY A 169 19.46 18.15 4.56
C GLY A 169 19.18 16.65 4.42
N VAL A 170 19.54 15.86 5.43
CA VAL A 170 19.40 14.39 5.41
C VAL A 170 18.47 13.91 6.53
N TYR A 171 17.54 13.00 6.18
CA TYR A 171 16.55 12.47 7.11
C TYR A 171 16.42 10.95 6.94
N GLY A 172 16.60 10.22 8.03
CA GLY A 172 16.53 8.77 8.12
C GLY A 172 15.24 8.28 8.75
N PHE A 173 14.57 7.34 8.08
CA PHE A 173 13.30 6.76 8.47
C PHE A 173 13.36 5.24 8.55
N VAL A 174 12.45 4.64 9.33
CA VAL A 174 12.29 3.20 9.48
C VAL A 174 10.82 2.84 9.26
N PHE A 175 10.59 1.86 8.40
CA PHE A 175 9.26 1.36 8.05
C PHE A 175 9.21 -0.16 8.19
N TYR A 176 8.01 -0.71 8.26
CA TYR A 176 7.75 -2.13 8.25
C TYR A 176 7.25 -2.55 6.86
N ARG A 177 7.82 -3.58 6.26
CA ARG A 177 7.38 -4.10 4.96
C ARG A 177 7.65 -5.60 4.90
N ASP A 178 6.69 -6.38 4.41
CA ASP A 178 6.84 -7.81 4.17
C ASP A 178 7.50 -8.59 5.31
N GLY A 179 7.07 -8.29 6.54
CA GLY A 179 7.50 -9.03 7.72
C GLY A 179 8.78 -8.53 8.40
N GLU A 180 9.40 -7.46 7.92
CA GLU A 180 10.66 -6.94 8.45
C GLU A 180 10.70 -5.41 8.54
N TRP A 181 11.60 -4.91 9.39
CA TRP A 181 11.87 -3.48 9.49
C TRP A 181 12.97 -3.10 8.49
N ILE A 182 12.71 -2.06 7.70
CA ILE A 182 13.61 -1.52 6.68
C ILE A 182 13.94 -0.06 6.97
N SER A 183 15.17 0.34 6.69
CA SER A 183 15.65 1.73 6.80
C SER A 183 15.63 2.41 5.44
N THR A 184 15.27 3.69 5.39
CA THR A 184 15.46 4.53 4.20
C THR A 184 15.97 5.92 4.60
N VAL A 185 16.73 6.56 3.73
CA VAL A 185 17.24 7.92 3.92
C VAL A 185 16.83 8.76 2.72
N VAL A 186 16.42 10.00 2.95
CA VAL A 186 16.00 10.97 1.92
C VAL A 186 16.63 12.34 2.13
N ASP A 187 16.73 13.11 1.05
CA ASP A 187 17.14 14.52 1.09
C ASP A 187 15.97 15.50 1.33
N ASP A 188 16.28 16.79 1.49
CA ASP A 188 15.36 17.88 1.79
C ASP A 188 14.72 18.58 0.57
N ASN A 189 14.77 18.00 -0.63
CA ASN A 189 13.97 18.48 -1.77
C ASN A 189 12.49 18.11 -1.61
N LEU A 190 11.59 19.02 -1.97
CA LEU A 190 10.14 18.79 -2.01
C LEU A 190 9.54 19.39 -3.30
N TYR A 191 8.46 18.76 -3.78
CA TYR A 191 7.66 19.25 -4.90
C TYR A 191 6.75 20.42 -4.50
N LEU A 192 6.67 21.45 -5.34
CA LEU A 192 5.81 22.62 -5.17
C LEU A 192 4.72 22.69 -6.24
N CYS A 193 3.60 23.33 -5.91
CA CYS A 193 2.49 23.55 -6.83
C CYS A 193 2.86 24.46 -8.00
N GLU A 194 3.59 25.53 -7.72
CA GLU A 194 3.81 26.63 -8.66
C GLU A 194 5.14 26.47 -9.39
N LYS A 195 5.18 26.87 -10.67
CA LYS A 195 6.39 26.82 -11.50
C LYS A 195 7.37 27.91 -11.10
N ASP A 196 8.65 27.69 -11.40
CA ASP A 196 9.61 28.78 -11.33
C ASP A 196 9.28 29.87 -12.37
N ILE A 197 9.56 31.11 -12.02
CA ILE A 197 9.51 32.22 -12.98
C ILE A 197 10.46 31.92 -14.13
N SER A 198 9.98 32.07 -15.37
CA SER A 198 10.82 31.92 -16.56
C SER A 198 12.02 32.86 -16.51
N SER A 199 13.20 32.33 -16.83
CA SER A 199 14.43 33.10 -17.01
C SER A 199 14.33 34.19 -18.07
N ASP A 200 13.33 34.11 -18.96
CA ASP A 200 13.11 35.09 -20.04
C ASP A 200 12.48 36.40 -19.55
N ILE A 201 12.02 36.44 -18.29
CA ILE A 201 11.46 37.64 -17.68
C ILE A 201 12.60 38.55 -17.22
N TYR A 202 12.78 39.68 -17.91
CA TYR A 202 13.81 40.67 -17.59
C TYR A 202 13.48 41.46 -16.31
N ASP A 203 14.16 41.12 -15.20
CA ASP A 203 14.13 41.89 -13.95
C ASP A 203 15.56 42.14 -13.43
N THR A 204 16.09 43.34 -13.65
CA THR A 204 17.42 43.73 -13.14
C THR A 204 17.47 43.91 -11.63
N THR A 205 16.32 43.97 -10.96
CA THR A 205 16.23 44.24 -9.52
C THR A 205 16.06 42.97 -8.68
N GLY A 206 15.68 41.85 -9.29
CA GLY A 206 15.35 40.59 -8.63
C GLY A 206 14.10 40.66 -7.73
N ARG A 207 13.40 41.81 -7.68
CA ARG A 207 12.23 42.01 -6.83
C ARG A 207 11.07 41.13 -7.25
N MET A 208 10.89 40.89 -8.55
CA MET A 208 9.83 40.02 -9.06
C MET A 208 10.03 38.59 -8.59
N SER A 209 11.23 38.03 -8.72
CA SER A 209 11.56 36.68 -8.26
C SER A 209 11.37 36.52 -6.74
N LEU A 210 11.83 37.51 -5.95
CA LEU A 210 11.66 37.49 -4.49
C LEU A 210 10.18 37.58 -4.09
N THR A 211 9.41 38.44 -4.75
CA THR A 211 7.98 38.64 -4.48
C THR A 211 7.19 37.40 -4.88
N TYR A 212 7.53 36.79 -6.02
CA TYR A 212 6.91 35.56 -6.48
C TYR A 212 7.21 34.40 -5.54
N ARG A 213 8.47 34.16 -5.19
CA ARG A 213 8.84 33.13 -4.21
C ARG A 213 8.03 33.31 -2.92
N LYS A 214 8.00 34.54 -2.39
CA LYS A 214 7.29 34.87 -1.15
C LYS A 214 5.78 34.57 -1.22
N HIS A 215 5.14 34.77 -2.37
CA HIS A 215 3.70 34.59 -2.52
C HIS A 215 3.27 33.22 -3.05
N LYS A 216 4.15 32.49 -3.74
CA LYS A 216 3.81 31.28 -4.51
C LYS A 216 4.58 30.03 -4.10
N GLN A 217 5.76 30.19 -3.50
CA GLN A 217 6.67 29.10 -3.19
C GLN A 217 7.11 29.07 -1.72
N THR A 218 6.48 29.87 -0.86
CA THR A 218 6.85 29.98 0.57
C THR A 218 5.76 29.40 1.46
N GLY A 219 6.16 28.61 2.46
CA GLY A 219 5.29 28.01 3.47
C GLY A 219 4.59 26.73 3.02
N SER A 220 3.93 26.06 3.96
CA SER A 220 3.31 24.74 3.76
C SER A 220 2.31 24.70 2.60
N ASP A 221 1.60 25.79 2.32
CA ASP A 221 0.63 25.84 1.22
C ASP A 221 1.25 25.82 -0.19
N ALA A 222 2.55 26.06 -0.31
CA ALA A 222 3.27 25.93 -1.57
C ALA A 222 3.55 24.47 -1.95
N LEU A 223 3.51 23.54 -0.99
CA LEU A 223 3.81 22.12 -1.21
C LEU A 223 2.73 21.47 -2.07
N PHE A 224 3.17 20.61 -2.99
CA PHE A 224 2.28 19.88 -3.88
C PHE A 224 1.59 18.70 -3.21
N PHE A 225 2.33 17.95 -2.40
CA PHE A 225 1.82 16.77 -1.68
C PHE A 225 1.46 17.10 -0.22
N ALA A 226 1.47 16.12 0.68
CA ALA A 226 1.02 16.29 2.06
C ALA A 226 1.80 17.41 2.76
N LYS A 227 1.08 18.18 3.57
CA LYS A 227 1.59 19.39 4.20
C LYS A 227 1.10 19.54 5.62
N CYS A 228 1.93 20.17 6.44
CA CYS A 228 1.55 20.50 7.80
C CYS A 228 0.59 21.71 7.81
N GLY A 229 -0.33 21.74 8.77
CA GLY A 229 -1.17 22.91 9.06
C GLY A 229 -0.35 24.09 9.60
N GLY A 230 0.71 23.83 10.38
CA GLY A 230 1.69 24.82 10.77
C GLY A 230 2.52 25.32 9.57
N THR A 231 2.90 26.61 9.58
CA THR A 231 3.53 27.28 8.43
C THR A 231 4.95 26.84 8.13
N ASP A 232 5.68 26.30 9.12
CA ASP A 232 7.11 26.01 9.04
C ASP A 232 7.47 24.57 9.47
N GLU A 233 6.50 23.67 9.56
CA GLU A 233 6.74 22.26 9.92
C GLU A 233 7.02 21.40 8.68
N THR A 234 8.01 20.52 8.78
CA THR A 234 8.54 19.76 7.62
C THR A 234 8.49 18.24 7.78
N TRP A 235 8.12 17.72 8.96
CA TRP A 235 8.13 16.28 9.21
C TRP A 235 7.20 15.49 8.28
N LEU A 236 5.99 16.00 7.99
CA LEU A 236 4.99 15.30 7.18
C LEU A 236 5.41 15.16 5.70
N PRO A 237 5.77 16.23 4.97
CA PRO A 237 6.18 16.10 3.57
C PRO A 237 7.46 15.25 3.40
N LEU A 238 8.40 15.33 4.36
CA LEU A 238 9.60 14.50 4.34
C LEU A 238 9.28 13.02 4.62
N LEU A 239 8.35 12.75 5.54
CA LEU A 239 7.89 11.40 5.82
C LEU A 239 7.16 10.79 4.63
N GLU A 240 6.28 11.54 3.98
CA GLU A 240 5.59 11.12 2.76
C GLU A 240 6.57 10.81 1.63
N LYS A 241 7.60 11.65 1.44
CA LYS A 241 8.68 11.38 0.48
C LYS A 241 9.41 10.07 0.78
N ALA A 242 9.76 9.84 2.04
CA ALA A 242 10.41 8.60 2.45
C ALA A 242 9.52 7.37 2.23
N PHE A 243 8.21 7.52 2.47
CA PHE A 243 7.21 6.48 2.20
C PHE A 243 7.06 6.23 0.70
N ALA A 244 6.98 7.28 -0.13
CA ALA A 244 6.97 7.19 -1.59
C ALA A 244 8.22 6.47 -2.12
N LYS A 245 9.42 6.81 -1.61
CA LYS A 245 10.66 6.13 -1.96
C LYS A 245 10.60 4.63 -1.66
N VAL A 246 10.10 4.25 -0.48
CA VAL A 246 9.94 2.84 -0.09
C VAL A 246 8.94 2.12 -1.00
N HIS A 247 7.89 2.79 -1.44
CA HIS A 247 6.90 2.26 -2.37
C HIS A 247 7.22 2.53 -3.86
N GLY A 248 8.43 3.01 -4.18
CA GLY A 248 8.92 3.19 -5.55
C GLY A 248 8.70 4.58 -6.15
N ASP A 249 7.56 5.22 -5.90
CA ASP A 249 7.21 6.58 -6.36
C ASP A 249 5.99 7.14 -5.61
N TYR A 250 5.65 8.42 -5.88
CA TYR A 250 4.48 9.06 -5.29
C TYR A 250 3.14 8.48 -5.78
N ALA A 251 3.02 8.06 -7.05
CA ALA A 251 1.79 7.49 -7.58
C ALA A 251 1.44 6.13 -6.96
N ALA A 252 2.44 5.34 -6.53
CA ALA A 252 2.23 4.11 -5.77
C ALA A 252 1.50 4.31 -4.43
N LEU A 253 1.42 5.56 -3.94
CA LEU A 253 0.68 5.92 -2.73
C LEU A 253 -0.81 6.22 -3.00
N ASP A 254 -1.22 6.33 -4.26
CA ASP A 254 -2.61 6.59 -4.61
C ASP A 254 -3.49 5.36 -4.34
N SER A 255 -4.57 5.57 -3.60
CA SER A 255 -5.54 4.56 -3.19
C SER A 255 -4.97 3.44 -2.29
N GLY A 256 -5.66 3.11 -1.21
CA GLY A 256 -5.24 2.08 -0.28
C GLY A 256 -6.17 1.94 0.90
N TRP A 257 -5.69 1.26 1.94
CA TRP A 257 -6.48 0.95 3.13
C TRP A 257 -5.77 1.45 4.37
N ALA A 258 -6.39 2.33 5.15
CA ALA A 258 -5.76 2.94 6.33
C ALA A 258 -5.11 1.91 7.28
N GLY A 259 -5.68 0.71 7.41
CA GLY A 259 -5.08 -0.41 8.11
C GLY A 259 -3.65 -0.74 7.66
N THR A 260 -3.45 -0.92 6.36
CA THR A 260 -2.12 -1.22 5.79
C THR A 260 -1.10 -0.12 6.05
N ALA A 261 -1.53 1.16 6.09
CA ALA A 261 -0.63 2.26 6.42
C ALA A 261 -0.16 2.16 7.88
N VAL A 262 -1.07 1.86 8.81
CA VAL A 262 -0.69 1.67 10.21
C VAL A 262 0.26 0.47 10.35
N GLU A 263 0.04 -0.62 9.62
CA GLU A 263 0.95 -1.77 9.59
C GLU A 263 2.35 -1.37 9.12
N ASP A 264 2.46 -0.65 8.00
CA ASP A 264 3.76 -0.25 7.44
C ASP A 264 4.49 0.80 8.30
N LEU A 265 3.75 1.61 9.06
CA LEU A 265 4.32 2.60 9.98
C LEU A 265 4.74 1.99 11.32
N THR A 266 4.15 0.87 11.76
CA THR A 266 4.25 0.40 13.16
C THR A 266 4.64 -1.07 13.34
N GLY A 267 4.55 -1.88 12.29
CA GLY A 267 4.65 -3.34 12.40
C GLY A 267 3.46 -3.98 13.12
N GLY A 268 2.37 -3.23 13.32
CA GLY A 268 1.12 -3.71 13.89
C GLY A 268 0.40 -4.73 13.01
N VAL A 269 -0.75 -5.20 13.48
CA VAL A 269 -1.62 -6.11 12.73
C VAL A 269 -3.03 -5.55 12.76
N THR A 270 -3.60 -5.34 11.58
CA THR A 270 -4.92 -4.76 11.41
C THR A 270 -5.97 -5.83 11.19
N THR A 271 -6.95 -5.91 12.08
CA THR A 271 -8.19 -6.65 11.82
C THR A 271 -9.23 -5.71 11.23
N VAL A 272 -9.78 -6.07 10.07
CA VAL A 272 -10.91 -5.37 9.46
C VAL A 272 -12.21 -5.84 10.10
N ILE A 273 -13.06 -4.90 10.50
CA ILE A 273 -14.38 -5.17 11.09
C ILE A 273 -15.42 -4.48 10.22
N ARG A 274 -16.49 -5.20 9.86
CA ARG A 274 -17.64 -4.62 9.16
C ARG A 274 -18.63 -4.02 10.15
N GLY A 275 -18.92 -2.73 9.98
CA GLY A 275 -19.86 -2.01 10.85
C GLY A 275 -21.29 -2.58 10.77
N ASP A 276 -21.72 -2.98 9.57
CA ASP A 276 -23.07 -3.49 9.28
C ASP A 276 -23.32 -4.94 9.75
N MET A 277 -22.25 -5.71 9.94
CA MET A 277 -22.31 -7.14 10.27
C MET A 277 -21.79 -7.45 11.69
N LEU A 278 -21.75 -6.44 12.56
CA LEU A 278 -21.19 -6.57 13.90
C LEU A 278 -22.11 -7.39 14.83
N LEU A 279 -21.61 -8.53 15.32
CA LEU A 279 -22.38 -9.41 16.21
C LEU A 279 -22.58 -8.83 17.62
N CYS A 280 -21.53 -8.21 18.20
CA CYS A 280 -21.55 -7.65 19.55
C CYS A 280 -20.97 -6.24 19.53
N LYS A 281 -21.86 -5.24 19.61
CA LYS A 281 -21.52 -3.82 19.58
C LYS A 281 -20.75 -3.41 20.83
N GLU A 282 -21.07 -4.01 21.97
CA GLU A 282 -20.46 -3.74 23.27
C GLU A 282 -18.98 -4.11 23.28
N ARG A 283 -18.60 -5.23 22.63
CA ARG A 283 -17.20 -5.61 22.51
C ARG A 283 -16.37 -4.55 21.79
N LEU A 284 -16.84 -4.09 20.63
CA LEU A 284 -16.15 -3.04 19.88
C LEU A 284 -16.11 -1.74 20.68
N TRP A 285 -17.21 -1.39 21.36
CA TRP A 285 -17.26 -0.19 22.19
C TRP A 285 -16.23 -0.24 23.33
N CYS A 286 -16.10 -1.36 24.03
CA CYS A 286 -15.06 -1.54 25.05
C CYS A 286 -13.64 -1.41 24.46
N GLU A 287 -13.41 -1.95 23.25
CA GLU A 287 -12.12 -1.82 22.56
C GLU A 287 -11.83 -0.35 22.15
N LEU A 288 -12.85 0.42 21.74
CA LEU A 288 -12.72 1.85 21.44
C LEU A 288 -12.44 2.68 22.70
N LEU A 289 -13.09 2.39 23.82
CA LEU A 289 -12.80 3.06 25.11
C LEU A 289 -11.36 2.81 25.58
N ALA A 290 -10.75 1.70 25.15
CA ALA A 290 -9.36 1.35 25.47
C ALA A 290 -8.31 2.03 24.58
N ILE A 291 -8.69 2.95 23.68
CA ILE A 291 -7.74 3.73 22.85
C ILE A 291 -6.68 4.42 23.72
N GLY A 292 -7.09 4.93 24.89
CA GLY A 292 -6.18 5.60 25.85
C GLY A 292 -5.10 4.68 26.44
N GLU A 293 -5.27 3.36 26.41
CA GLU A 293 -4.24 2.40 26.83
C GLU A 293 -3.08 2.30 25.83
N GLY A 294 -3.31 2.73 24.58
CA GLY A 294 -2.28 2.82 23.56
C GLY A 294 -1.95 1.51 22.82
N ASN A 295 -2.62 0.40 23.10
CA ASN A 295 -2.33 -0.88 22.42
C ASN A 295 -3.13 -1.07 21.12
N LEU A 296 -4.12 -0.21 20.88
CA LEU A 296 -5.03 -0.27 19.73
C LEU A 296 -5.11 1.08 19.04
N LEU A 297 -5.08 1.07 17.70
CA LEU A 297 -5.34 2.22 16.84
C LEU A 297 -6.54 1.91 15.94
N PHE A 298 -7.32 2.94 15.60
CA PHE A 298 -8.55 2.78 14.82
C PHE A 298 -8.62 3.78 13.67
N SER A 299 -8.90 3.24 12.48
CA SER A 299 -9.24 4.01 11.29
C SER A 299 -10.57 3.51 10.72
N LEU A 300 -11.24 4.33 9.93
CA LEU A 300 -12.57 4.07 9.40
C LEU A 300 -12.57 4.30 7.90
N SER A 301 -13.38 3.53 7.18
CA SER A 301 -13.63 3.74 5.77
C SER A 301 -15.12 3.86 5.51
N THR A 302 -15.50 4.83 4.69
CA THR A 302 -16.86 4.90 4.14
C THR A 302 -17.12 3.79 3.10
N GLY A 303 -16.10 2.99 2.76
CA GLY A 303 -16.19 1.90 1.78
C GLY A 303 -16.04 2.39 0.34
N SER A 304 -16.14 1.44 -0.60
CA SER A 304 -15.89 1.66 -2.03
C SER A 304 -17.13 2.02 -2.86
N GLN A 305 -18.31 2.16 -2.23
CA GLN A 305 -19.58 2.32 -2.93
C GLN A 305 -20.07 3.78 -2.90
N GLY A 306 -20.47 4.28 -4.07
CA GLY A 306 -20.95 5.64 -4.27
C GLY A 306 -19.83 6.67 -4.43
N ASP A 307 -20.18 7.82 -5.00
CA ASP A 307 -19.28 8.97 -5.17
C ASP A 307 -19.86 10.22 -4.49
N GLY A 308 -18.99 11.19 -4.18
CA GLY A 308 -19.36 12.42 -3.51
C GLY A 308 -19.39 12.27 -1.99
N TYR A 309 -20.55 12.50 -1.37
CA TYR A 309 -20.67 12.54 0.09
C TYR A 309 -22.01 12.03 0.60
N ARG A 310 -22.03 11.56 1.85
CA ARG A 310 -23.23 11.15 2.60
C ARG A 310 -23.19 11.76 3.99
N ASN A 311 -24.23 12.49 4.38
CA ASN A 311 -24.30 13.17 5.69
C ASN A 311 -23.06 14.05 5.98
N GLY A 312 -22.55 14.70 4.94
CA GLY A 312 -21.34 15.52 4.99
C GLY A 312 -20.03 14.74 4.88
N LEU A 313 -20.01 13.43 5.14
CA LEU A 313 -18.81 12.61 5.01
C LEU A 313 -18.51 12.30 3.54
N ALA A 314 -17.28 12.57 3.09
CA ALA A 314 -16.79 12.12 1.79
C ALA A 314 -16.83 10.59 1.68
N LEU A 315 -17.31 10.09 0.54
CA LEU A 315 -17.31 8.66 0.19
C LEU A 315 -15.97 8.25 -0.42
N ARG A 316 -15.68 6.94 -0.43
CA ARG A 316 -14.38 6.38 -0.88
C ARG A 316 -13.19 7.03 -0.19
N HIS A 317 -13.36 7.34 1.09
CA HIS A 317 -12.41 8.10 1.90
C HIS A 317 -12.22 7.45 3.26
N ASP A 318 -11.01 7.57 3.79
CA ASP A 318 -10.63 7.04 5.09
C ASP A 318 -10.54 8.15 6.14
N TYR A 319 -10.95 7.83 7.36
CA TYR A 319 -10.98 8.71 8.53
C TYR A 319 -10.28 8.03 9.71
N THR A 320 -9.98 8.81 10.75
CA THR A 320 -9.30 8.32 11.95
C THR A 320 -10.18 8.46 13.17
N VAL A 321 -10.23 7.45 14.04
CA VAL A 321 -10.80 7.64 15.38
C VAL A 321 -9.73 8.18 16.30
N LEU A 322 -9.97 9.37 16.86
CA LEU A 322 -9.03 10.03 17.77
C LEU A 322 -9.29 9.69 19.24
N ASP A 323 -10.56 9.51 19.60
CA ASP A 323 -11.00 9.28 20.97
C ASP A 323 -12.41 8.67 20.99
N ALA A 324 -12.75 7.97 22.08
CA ALA A 324 -14.09 7.46 22.35
C ALA A 324 -14.42 7.65 23.82
N ILE A 325 -15.61 8.18 24.10
CA ILE A 325 -16.01 8.52 25.46
C ILE A 325 -17.47 8.17 25.71
N GLN A 326 -17.75 7.73 26.94
CA GLN A 326 -19.09 7.56 27.46
C GLN A 326 -19.32 8.62 28.55
N VAL A 327 -20.36 9.44 28.37
CA VAL A 327 -20.67 10.57 29.27
C VAL A 327 -22.16 10.67 29.53
N GLU A 328 -22.52 10.96 30.77
CA GLU A 328 -23.90 11.37 31.11
C GLU A 328 -24.17 12.80 30.66
N ASP A 329 -25.35 13.04 30.10
CA ASP A 329 -25.85 14.37 29.73
C ASP A 329 -26.48 15.11 30.93
N GLU A 330 -27.17 16.23 30.67
CA GLU A 330 -27.84 17.04 31.70
C GLU A 330 -29.06 16.33 32.33
N LEU A 331 -29.65 15.36 31.63
CA LEU A 331 -30.83 14.60 32.06
C LEU A 331 -30.43 13.30 32.79
N GLY A 332 -29.15 12.95 32.78
CA GLY A 332 -28.61 11.72 33.35
C GLY A 332 -28.59 10.55 32.36
N ASP A 333 -28.89 10.78 31.09
CA ASP A 333 -28.84 9.76 30.05
C ASP A 333 -27.39 9.57 29.60
N THR A 334 -26.99 8.31 29.43
CA THR A 334 -25.63 7.95 29.00
C THR A 334 -25.49 8.06 27.49
N VAL A 335 -24.59 8.94 27.04
CA VAL A 335 -24.28 9.18 25.63
C VAL A 335 -22.91 8.59 25.28
N SER A 336 -22.83 7.85 24.18
CA SER A 336 -21.61 7.21 23.68
C SER A 336 -21.15 7.95 22.42
N LEU A 337 -20.02 8.67 22.53
CA LEU A 337 -19.51 9.56 21.48
C LEU A 337 -18.12 9.13 21.02
N VAL A 338 -17.88 9.29 19.72
CA VAL A 338 -16.59 9.04 19.08
C VAL A 338 -16.10 10.33 18.44
N LYS A 339 -14.83 10.67 18.66
CA LYS A 339 -14.15 11.79 18.02
C LYS A 339 -13.41 11.28 16.78
N ILE A 340 -13.71 11.85 15.63
CA ILE A 340 -13.20 11.40 14.34
C ILE A 340 -12.47 12.55 13.63
N ARG A 341 -11.46 12.21 12.83
CA ARG A 341 -10.71 13.15 12.01
C ARG A 341 -10.73 12.78 10.53
N ASN A 342 -10.99 13.77 9.69
CA ASN A 342 -10.78 13.78 8.25
C ASN A 342 -9.32 14.15 7.91
N PRO A 343 -8.58 13.34 7.13
CA PRO A 343 -7.20 13.63 6.75
C PRO A 343 -7.02 14.85 5.83
N TRP A 344 -8.09 15.39 5.23
CA TRP A 344 -8.02 16.69 4.53
C TRP A 344 -7.71 17.85 5.49
N GLY A 345 -8.01 17.69 6.78
CA GLY A 345 -7.81 18.70 7.81
C GLY A 345 -8.73 19.92 7.69
N GLN A 346 -9.71 19.86 6.79
CA GLN A 346 -10.77 20.84 6.56
C GLN A 346 -11.82 20.26 5.59
N ARG A 347 -12.96 20.93 5.48
CA ARG A 347 -13.96 20.67 4.43
C ARG A 347 -13.42 21.07 3.06
N CYS A 348 -13.89 20.38 2.04
CA CYS A 348 -13.62 20.76 0.65
C CYS A 348 -14.37 22.06 0.29
N PRO A 349 -14.04 22.73 -0.84
CA PRO A 349 -14.72 23.94 -1.26
C PRO A 349 -16.25 23.81 -1.45
N SER A 350 -16.74 22.60 -1.70
CA SER A 350 -18.17 22.29 -1.81
C SER A 350 -18.86 22.08 -0.45
N GLY A 351 -18.12 22.17 0.66
CA GLY A 351 -18.65 22.17 2.03
C GLY A 351 -18.82 20.80 2.69
N TYR A 352 -18.40 19.72 2.04
CA TYR A 352 -18.40 18.36 2.62
C TYR A 352 -16.98 17.94 3.04
N GLY A 353 -16.87 16.82 3.74
CA GLY A 353 -15.65 16.29 4.35
C GLY A 353 -15.82 16.01 5.84
N ASP A 354 -16.75 16.71 6.49
CA ASP A 354 -17.05 16.53 7.91
C ASP A 354 -18.50 16.12 8.13
N TRP A 355 -18.74 15.43 9.23
CA TRP A 355 -20.08 15.08 9.69
C TRP A 355 -20.94 16.34 9.90
N VAL A 356 -22.20 16.31 9.44
CA VAL A 356 -23.18 17.41 9.64
C VAL A 356 -24.39 17.00 10.48
N GLY A 357 -24.41 15.78 11.03
CA GLY A 357 -25.51 15.28 11.85
C GLY A 357 -25.41 15.66 13.34
N ALA A 358 -25.99 14.84 14.22
CA ALA A 358 -25.94 15.06 15.67
C ALA A 358 -24.49 15.10 16.17
N TRP A 359 -24.16 16.04 17.05
CA TRP A 359 -22.81 16.29 17.60
C TRP A 359 -21.77 16.83 16.61
N SER A 360 -22.16 17.14 15.37
CA SER A 360 -21.33 17.90 14.44
C SER A 360 -21.05 19.34 14.91
N ASP A 361 -20.10 19.99 14.27
CA ASP A 361 -19.81 21.40 14.48
C ASP A 361 -20.98 22.27 14.00
N GLY A 362 -21.66 22.90 14.96
CA GLY A 362 -22.91 23.65 14.74
C GLY A 362 -24.20 22.89 15.06
N SER A 363 -24.11 21.64 15.53
CA SER A 363 -25.28 20.85 15.93
C SER A 363 -25.96 21.39 17.18
N GLU A 364 -27.31 21.36 17.20
CA GLU A 364 -28.13 21.68 18.37
C GLU A 364 -27.93 20.68 19.53
N SER A 365 -27.31 19.52 19.27
CA SER A 365 -26.97 18.53 20.30
C SER A 365 -25.96 19.07 21.33
N TRP A 366 -25.21 20.13 21.01
CA TRP A 366 -24.25 20.74 21.91
C TRP A 366 -24.93 21.65 22.94
N THR A 367 -25.13 21.14 24.15
CA THR A 367 -25.56 21.97 25.28
C THR A 367 -24.36 22.66 25.97
N PRO A 368 -24.57 23.78 26.69
CA PRO A 368 -23.50 24.43 27.45
C PRO A 368 -22.79 23.50 28.45
N PHE A 369 -23.51 22.54 29.04
CA PHE A 369 -22.93 21.53 29.91
C PHE A 369 -21.97 20.60 29.15
N MET A 370 -22.42 20.05 28.02
CA MET A 370 -21.63 19.13 27.21
C MET A 370 -20.41 19.79 26.59
N MET A 371 -20.55 21.03 26.11
CA MET A 371 -19.43 21.84 25.62
C MET A 371 -18.34 22.00 26.68
N LYS A 372 -18.73 22.31 27.93
CA LYS A 372 -17.77 22.47 29.04
C LYS A 372 -17.14 21.13 29.44
N LYS A 373 -17.93 20.06 29.46
CA LYS A 373 -17.51 18.72 29.87
C LYS A 373 -16.49 18.12 28.90
N LEU A 374 -16.73 18.24 27.59
CA LEU A 374 -15.87 17.70 26.54
C LEU A 374 -14.81 18.69 26.04
N GLN A 375 -14.85 19.94 26.53
CA GLN A 375 -13.98 21.05 26.10
C GLN A 375 -13.93 21.18 24.57
N HIS A 376 -15.07 20.96 23.91
CA HIS A 376 -15.17 21.02 22.45
C HIS A 376 -14.98 22.45 21.95
N LYS A 377 -14.30 22.60 20.83
CA LYS A 377 -14.11 23.88 20.13
C LYS A 377 -14.62 23.70 18.72
N PHE A 378 -15.50 24.61 18.30
CA PHE A 378 -15.96 24.65 16.92
C PHE A 378 -14.85 25.14 15.99
N GLY A 379 -14.67 24.48 14.86
CA GLY A 379 -13.70 24.86 13.85
C GLY A 379 -13.72 23.93 12.64
N ASP A 380 -13.38 24.48 11.48
CA ASP A 380 -13.10 23.67 10.28
C ASP A 380 -11.65 23.17 10.34
N ASP A 381 -11.39 22.23 11.25
CA ASP A 381 -10.07 21.62 11.49
C ASP A 381 -10.02 20.14 11.08
N GLY A 382 -11.08 19.68 10.41
CA GLY A 382 -11.31 18.30 10.00
C GLY A 382 -11.64 17.35 11.15
N THR A 383 -11.96 17.84 12.35
CA THR A 383 -12.25 17.00 13.52
C THR A 383 -13.68 17.23 14.01
N PHE A 384 -14.41 16.14 14.26
CA PHE A 384 -15.80 16.23 14.70
C PHE A 384 -16.16 15.09 15.66
N TRP A 385 -17.23 15.27 16.42
CA TRP A 385 -17.84 14.21 17.22
C TRP A 385 -19.05 13.64 16.49
N MET A 386 -19.32 12.36 16.75
CA MET A 386 -20.58 11.71 16.36
C MET A 386 -20.96 10.64 17.38
N SER A 387 -22.21 10.17 17.33
CA SER A 387 -22.62 9.04 18.17
C SER A 387 -21.98 7.73 17.68
N PHE A 388 -21.78 6.78 18.60
CA PHE A 388 -21.30 5.44 18.23
C PHE A 388 -22.23 4.73 17.24
N GLN A 389 -23.55 4.97 17.32
CA GLN A 389 -24.50 4.38 16.39
C GLN A 389 -24.38 5.01 15.00
N ASP A 390 -24.24 6.33 14.90
CA ASP A 390 -24.01 7.01 13.62
C ASP A 390 -22.70 6.55 12.96
N MET A 391 -21.66 6.28 13.76
CA MET A 391 -20.41 5.71 13.26
C MET A 391 -20.64 4.37 12.56
N LEU A 392 -21.38 3.44 13.18
CA LEU A 392 -21.69 2.14 12.58
C LEU A 392 -22.56 2.26 11.31
N ASP A 393 -23.46 3.23 11.26
CA ASP A 393 -24.38 3.42 10.13
C ASP A 393 -23.73 4.11 8.93
N ASN A 394 -22.66 4.88 9.16
CA ASN A 394 -22.00 5.67 8.10
C ASN A 394 -20.67 5.08 7.62
N PHE A 395 -19.98 4.28 8.43
CA PHE A 395 -18.69 3.66 8.07
C PHE A 395 -18.84 2.15 7.82
N HIS A 396 -18.43 1.72 6.63
CA HIS A 396 -18.58 0.32 6.20
C HIS A 396 -17.50 -0.58 6.82
N CYS A 397 -16.26 -0.09 6.86
CA CYS A 397 -15.11 -0.84 7.40
C CYS A 397 -14.47 -0.06 8.55
N ILE A 398 -14.11 -0.79 9.60
CA ILE A 398 -13.39 -0.31 10.77
C ILE A 398 -12.08 -1.09 10.84
N TYR A 399 -10.96 -0.39 10.74
CA TYR A 399 -9.63 -0.97 10.84
C TYR A 399 -9.17 -0.88 12.28
N LYS A 400 -9.08 -2.02 12.96
CA LYS A 400 -8.53 -2.12 14.31
C LYS A 400 -7.11 -2.65 14.23
N THR A 401 -6.13 -1.81 14.53
CA THR A 401 -4.71 -2.20 14.52
C THR A 401 -4.22 -2.47 15.92
N ARG A 402 -3.72 -3.68 16.16
CA ARG A 402 -3.01 -4.03 17.39
C ARG A 402 -1.53 -3.70 17.25
N LEU A 403 -1.01 -3.01 18.26
CA LEU A 403 0.41 -2.73 18.39
C LEU A 403 1.08 -3.79 19.27
N PHE A 404 2.36 -4.04 18.99
CA PHE A 404 3.17 -5.04 19.67
C PHE A 404 4.36 -4.37 20.36
N ASP A 405 4.52 -4.67 21.65
CA ASP A 405 5.66 -4.26 22.45
C ASP A 405 6.77 -5.34 22.43
N GLN A 406 7.83 -5.11 23.18
CA GLN A 406 8.99 -6.01 23.28
C GLN A 406 8.68 -7.37 23.95
N GLN A 407 7.49 -7.55 24.54
CA GLN A 407 7.09 -8.83 25.14
C GLN A 407 6.62 -9.84 24.08
N TRP A 408 6.30 -9.36 22.87
CA TRP A 408 5.90 -10.20 21.76
C TRP A 408 7.10 -10.72 21.00
N THR A 409 7.06 -12.00 20.69
CA THR A 409 7.97 -12.65 19.76
C THR A 409 7.28 -12.84 18.42
N ILE A 410 8.03 -12.65 17.33
CA ILE A 410 7.54 -12.83 15.98
C ILE A 410 8.30 -14.01 15.37
N THR A 411 7.57 -15.00 14.89
CA THR A 411 8.11 -16.11 14.09
C THR A 411 7.45 -16.07 12.73
N GLN A 412 8.22 -16.19 11.66
CA GLN A 412 7.67 -16.13 10.31
C GLN A 412 8.30 -17.14 9.36
N GLN A 413 7.55 -17.50 8.32
CA GLN A 413 8.02 -18.35 7.23
C GLN A 413 7.33 -17.94 5.93
N TRP A 414 8.13 -17.70 4.90
CA TRP A 414 7.67 -17.40 3.54
C TRP A 414 7.82 -18.62 2.63
N ILE A 415 6.91 -18.76 1.68
CA ILE A 415 6.90 -19.83 0.66
C ILE A 415 6.36 -19.30 -0.66
N ASN A 416 6.82 -19.90 -1.75
CA ASN A 416 6.19 -19.78 -3.05
C ASN A 416 5.13 -20.89 -3.23
N VAL A 417 4.02 -20.53 -3.85
CA VAL A 417 2.88 -21.42 -4.15
C VAL A 417 2.43 -21.22 -5.59
N SER A 418 2.30 -22.33 -6.33
CA SER A 418 1.54 -22.35 -7.58
C SER A 418 0.05 -22.48 -7.27
N VAL A 419 -0.77 -21.53 -7.73
CA VAL A 419 -2.19 -21.42 -7.35
C VAL A 419 -3.05 -22.29 -8.27
N PRO A 420 -3.76 -23.31 -7.74
CA PRO A 420 -4.60 -24.19 -8.55
C PRO A 420 -5.87 -23.46 -9.01
N TRP A 421 -6.35 -23.77 -10.22
CA TRP A 421 -7.55 -23.15 -10.79
C TRP A 421 -8.83 -23.40 -9.96
N LEU A 422 -8.96 -24.58 -9.35
CA LEU A 422 -10.13 -24.97 -8.54
C LEU A 422 -10.30 -24.14 -7.26
N GLY A 423 -9.30 -23.35 -6.85
CA GLY A 423 -9.39 -22.44 -5.71
C GLY A 423 -9.66 -23.12 -4.36
N ASP A 424 -9.30 -24.40 -4.19
CA ASP A 424 -9.46 -25.12 -2.92
C ASP A 424 -8.24 -24.93 -1.99
N TYR A 425 -8.32 -25.45 -0.77
CA TYR A 425 -7.21 -25.48 0.17
C TYR A 425 -5.98 -26.17 -0.44
N LEU A 426 -4.82 -25.55 -0.23
CA LEU A 426 -3.56 -26.05 -0.75
C LEU A 426 -3.12 -27.33 -0.03
N LYS A 427 -2.37 -28.17 -0.74
CA LYS A 427 -1.64 -29.29 -0.13
C LYS A 427 -0.53 -28.78 0.80
N LYS A 428 0.20 -27.76 0.31
CA LYS A 428 1.23 -27.04 1.04
C LYS A 428 0.61 -26.33 2.25
N ARG A 429 1.03 -26.71 3.45
CA ARG A 429 0.51 -26.20 4.72
C ARG A 429 1.63 -25.90 5.71
N PHE A 430 1.34 -25.01 6.65
CA PHE A 430 2.23 -24.68 7.75
C PHE A 430 1.89 -25.52 8.98
N ILE A 431 2.92 -26.10 9.60
CA ILE A 431 2.85 -26.77 10.89
C ILE A 431 3.36 -25.80 11.95
N LEU A 432 2.47 -25.39 12.84
CA LEU A 432 2.76 -24.49 13.94
C LEU A 432 2.87 -25.30 15.24
N LYS A 433 4.01 -25.21 15.92
CA LYS A 433 4.21 -25.80 17.24
C LYS A 433 4.27 -24.70 18.30
N LEU A 434 3.32 -24.75 19.24
CA LEU A 434 3.23 -23.84 20.37
C LEU A 434 3.73 -24.54 21.64
N PRO A 435 4.76 -23.99 22.33
CA PRO A 435 5.31 -24.60 23.53
C PRO A 435 4.47 -24.33 24.79
N GLN A 436 3.63 -23.29 24.77
CA GLN A 436 2.88 -22.80 25.92
C GLN A 436 1.50 -22.32 25.48
N ASP A 437 0.56 -22.32 26.44
CA ASP A 437 -0.77 -21.77 26.27
C ASP A 437 -0.70 -20.24 26.24
N GLY A 438 -1.51 -19.60 25.41
CA GLY A 438 -1.68 -18.16 25.46
C GLY A 438 -2.27 -17.55 24.20
N MET A 439 -2.30 -16.22 24.21
CA MET A 439 -2.78 -15.44 23.07
C MET A 439 -1.76 -15.49 21.93
N VAL A 440 -2.24 -15.81 20.74
CA VAL A 440 -1.49 -15.76 19.49
C VAL A 440 -2.24 -14.92 18.46
N VAL A 441 -1.47 -14.21 17.64
CA VAL A 441 -1.97 -13.54 16.45
C VAL A 441 -1.36 -14.23 15.25
N LEU A 442 -2.21 -14.78 14.39
CA LEU A 442 -1.82 -15.45 13.15
C LEU A 442 -2.10 -14.52 11.99
N VAL A 443 -1.10 -14.27 11.15
CA VAL A 443 -1.22 -13.42 9.96
C VAL A 443 -0.69 -14.18 8.76
N LEU A 444 -1.54 -14.37 7.76
CA LEU A 444 -1.11 -14.82 6.44
C LEU A 444 -1.11 -13.60 5.52
N SER A 445 0.03 -13.30 4.89
CA SER A 445 0.18 -12.17 3.97
C SER A 445 0.78 -12.62 2.65
N GLN A 446 0.42 -11.93 1.57
CA GLN A 446 1.21 -11.92 0.33
C GLN A 446 2.22 -10.76 0.36
N LEU A 447 3.12 -10.70 -0.63
CA LEU A 447 4.03 -9.57 -0.80
C LEU A 447 3.24 -8.28 -1.04
N ASP A 448 3.76 -7.16 -0.55
CA ASP A 448 3.26 -5.83 -0.91
C ASP A 448 3.64 -5.49 -2.34
N ASP A 449 2.67 -5.40 -3.24
CA ASP A 449 2.92 -5.14 -4.65
C ASP A 449 3.21 -3.67 -4.96
N ARG A 450 2.95 -2.73 -4.04
CA ARG A 450 3.07 -1.28 -4.28
C ARG A 450 4.45 -0.87 -4.77
N TYR A 451 5.51 -1.44 -4.19
CA TYR A 451 6.90 -1.08 -4.52
C TYR A 451 7.43 -1.72 -5.81
N PHE A 452 6.60 -2.51 -6.49
CA PHE A 452 6.84 -3.06 -7.82
C PHE A 452 5.52 -3.15 -8.62
N GLN A 453 4.61 -2.18 -8.46
CA GLN A 453 3.21 -2.28 -8.91
C GLN A 453 3.06 -2.66 -10.39
N ASP A 454 3.87 -2.08 -11.28
CA ASP A 454 3.83 -2.40 -12.71
C ASP A 454 4.28 -3.83 -13.04
N LEU A 455 5.04 -4.45 -12.14
CA LEU A 455 5.58 -5.81 -12.25
C LEU A 455 4.75 -6.83 -11.46
N ARG A 456 3.59 -6.46 -10.91
CA ARG A 456 2.71 -7.38 -10.15
C ARG A 456 2.15 -8.54 -11.00
N GLY A 457 2.06 -8.33 -12.32
CA GLY A 457 1.54 -9.30 -13.28
C GLY A 457 0.03 -9.21 -13.49
N GLU A 458 -0.52 -10.21 -14.18
CA GLU A 458 -1.91 -10.26 -14.66
C GLU A 458 -2.89 -10.94 -13.67
N TYR A 459 -2.43 -11.31 -12.48
CA TYR A 459 -3.24 -12.06 -11.52
C TYR A 459 -3.43 -11.27 -10.22
N GLU A 460 -4.68 -11.20 -9.77
CA GLU A 460 -5.01 -10.74 -8.43
C GLU A 460 -5.29 -11.94 -7.52
N PHE A 461 -4.76 -11.90 -6.30
CA PHE A 461 -4.84 -13.01 -5.36
C PHE A 461 -5.69 -12.64 -4.15
N THR A 462 -6.62 -13.53 -3.80
CA THR A 462 -7.38 -13.46 -2.55
C THR A 462 -6.96 -14.61 -1.64
N ILE A 463 -6.40 -14.29 -0.48
CA ILE A 463 -5.85 -15.26 0.46
C ILE A 463 -6.81 -15.57 1.61
N HIS A 464 -6.83 -16.84 2.03
CA HIS A 464 -7.61 -17.36 3.13
C HIS A 464 -6.77 -18.40 3.87
N PHE A 465 -7.14 -18.75 5.10
CA PHE A 465 -6.58 -19.93 5.75
C PHE A 465 -7.54 -20.60 6.73
N ALA A 466 -7.34 -21.89 6.95
CA ALA A 466 -7.97 -22.65 8.01
C ALA A 466 -6.93 -23.06 9.05
N LEU A 467 -7.25 -22.85 10.34
CA LEU A 467 -6.48 -23.35 11.46
C LEU A 467 -7.16 -24.60 12.02
N ARG A 468 -6.40 -25.69 12.22
CA ARG A 468 -6.89 -26.90 12.89
C ARG A 468 -5.82 -27.50 13.79
N LEU A 469 -6.22 -28.28 14.79
CA LEU A 469 -5.28 -29.10 15.55
C LEU A 469 -4.76 -30.23 14.65
N LEU A 470 -3.47 -30.55 14.75
CA LEU A 470 -2.86 -31.63 13.97
C LEU A 470 -3.64 -32.94 14.13
N GLY A 471 -4.01 -33.57 13.01
CA GLY A 471 -4.77 -34.83 12.98
C GLY A 471 -6.29 -34.69 13.17
N LYS A 472 -6.82 -33.51 13.52
CA LYS A 472 -8.28 -33.26 13.58
C LYS A 472 -8.79 -32.72 12.24
N ARG A 473 -9.99 -33.15 11.84
CA ARG A 473 -10.64 -32.67 10.59
C ARG A 473 -11.35 -31.34 10.75
N THR A 474 -11.90 -31.06 11.93
CA THR A 474 -12.68 -29.84 12.20
C THR A 474 -11.75 -28.65 12.40
N PRO A 475 -11.93 -27.55 11.65
CA PRO A 475 -11.18 -26.33 11.86
C PRO A 475 -11.57 -25.68 13.19
N ILE A 476 -10.58 -25.07 13.85
CA ILE A 476 -10.77 -24.18 15.00
C ILE A 476 -11.32 -22.85 14.51
N CYS A 477 -10.74 -22.33 13.42
CA CYS A 477 -11.25 -21.17 12.72
C CYS A 477 -10.95 -21.25 11.22
N GLN A 478 -11.76 -20.54 10.45
CA GLN A 478 -11.52 -20.26 9.05
C GLN A 478 -11.48 -18.75 8.91
N VAL A 479 -10.40 -18.24 8.33
CA VAL A 479 -10.16 -16.81 8.16
C VAL A 479 -10.31 -16.49 6.68
N GLN A 480 -11.10 -15.46 6.41
CA GLN A 480 -11.43 -14.99 5.08
C GLN A 480 -11.29 -13.47 5.07
N PRO A 481 -10.98 -12.87 3.91
CA PRO A 481 -10.95 -11.43 3.78
C PRO A 481 -12.36 -10.86 3.96
N VAL A 482 -12.43 -9.70 4.58
CA VAL A 482 -13.70 -9.05 4.94
C VAL A 482 -14.34 -8.34 3.75
N HIS A 483 -13.52 -7.89 2.80
CA HIS A 483 -13.94 -7.51 1.45
C HIS A 483 -12.86 -7.91 0.44
N HIS A 484 -13.27 -8.12 -0.81
CA HIS A 484 -12.42 -8.67 -1.89
C HIS A 484 -11.30 -7.73 -2.37
N LEU A 485 -11.30 -6.47 -1.95
CA LEU A 485 -10.32 -5.47 -2.39
C LEU A 485 -9.15 -5.26 -1.40
N ASP A 486 -9.28 -5.70 -0.15
CA ASP A 486 -8.16 -5.73 0.80
C ASP A 486 -7.63 -7.15 0.87
N THR A 487 -6.63 -7.39 0.03
CA THR A 487 -6.11 -8.73 -0.25
C THR A 487 -4.72 -8.98 0.33
N ARG A 488 -4.05 -7.95 0.87
CA ARG A 488 -2.64 -8.04 1.29
C ARG A 488 -2.45 -9.04 2.42
N SER A 489 -3.32 -9.02 3.43
CA SER A 489 -3.22 -9.93 4.57
C SER A 489 -4.58 -10.36 5.11
N VAL A 490 -4.61 -11.52 5.76
CA VAL A 490 -5.71 -11.98 6.60
C VAL A 490 -5.17 -12.44 7.94
N ASN A 491 -5.91 -12.17 9.03
CA ASN A 491 -5.45 -12.49 10.37
C ASN A 491 -6.56 -12.94 11.31
N CYS A 492 -6.15 -13.58 12.41
CA CYS A 492 -7.01 -13.81 13.56
C CYS A 492 -6.25 -13.71 14.89
N GLU A 493 -6.97 -13.27 15.92
CA GLU A 493 -6.50 -13.27 17.32
C GLU A 493 -7.20 -14.39 18.09
N LEU A 494 -6.44 -15.30 18.69
CA LEU A 494 -6.97 -16.47 19.40
C LEU A 494 -6.17 -16.75 20.67
N THR A 495 -6.80 -17.37 21.67
CA THR A 495 -6.09 -18.01 22.78
C THR A 495 -6.03 -19.51 22.48
N LEU A 496 -4.83 -20.05 22.35
CA LEU A 496 -4.59 -21.47 22.04
C LEU A 496 -3.85 -22.15 23.19
N GLU A 497 -4.09 -23.45 23.33
CA GLU A 497 -3.33 -24.33 24.23
C GLU A 497 -1.99 -24.73 23.58
N ALA A 498 -1.03 -25.18 24.38
CA ALA A 498 0.21 -25.75 23.91
C ALA A 498 -0.09 -26.99 23.06
N GLY A 499 0.51 -27.06 21.88
CA GLY A 499 0.14 -28.09 20.91
C GLY A 499 0.74 -27.88 19.54
N THR A 500 0.33 -28.76 18.61
CA THR A 500 0.71 -28.65 17.20
C THR A 500 -0.53 -28.45 16.35
N TYR A 501 -0.47 -27.44 15.51
CA TYR A 501 -1.57 -26.97 14.68
C TYR A 501 -1.15 -27.00 13.21
N GLU A 502 -2.13 -27.19 12.34
CA GLU A 502 -1.98 -27.04 10.91
C GLU A 502 -2.71 -25.79 10.45
N ILE A 503 -2.01 -24.96 9.67
CA ILE A 503 -2.56 -23.79 9.00
C ILE A 503 -2.51 -24.07 7.50
N ILE A 504 -3.69 -24.15 6.91
CA ILE A 504 -3.85 -24.57 5.51
C ILE A 504 -4.31 -23.34 4.72
N PRO A 505 -3.45 -22.77 3.87
CA PRO A 505 -3.83 -21.65 3.03
C PRO A 505 -4.82 -22.10 1.94
N LYS A 506 -5.65 -21.17 1.51
CA LYS A 506 -6.48 -21.27 0.31
C LYS A 506 -6.33 -19.96 -0.43
N ILE A 507 -5.84 -20.03 -1.67
CA ILE A 507 -5.61 -18.86 -2.52
C ILE A 507 -6.53 -18.98 -3.73
N VAL A 508 -7.27 -17.91 -4.01
CA VAL A 508 -8.03 -17.74 -5.24
C VAL A 508 -7.27 -16.74 -6.09
N ALA A 509 -7.00 -17.08 -7.35
CA ALA A 509 -6.43 -16.14 -8.30
C ALA A 509 -7.51 -15.76 -9.31
N GLU A 510 -7.52 -14.50 -9.73
CA GLU A 510 -8.36 -13.99 -10.82
C GLU A 510 -7.44 -13.33 -11.84
N ARG A 511 -7.62 -13.65 -13.12
CA ARG A 511 -6.84 -13.03 -14.19
C ARG A 511 -7.51 -11.72 -14.59
N ASP A 512 -6.76 -10.63 -14.59
CA ASP A 512 -7.20 -9.34 -15.12
C ASP A 512 -6.48 -9.06 -16.45
N GLU A 513 -7.26 -9.08 -17.53
CA GLU A 513 -6.76 -8.88 -18.90
C GLU A 513 -6.32 -7.44 -19.18
N LEU A 514 -6.62 -6.48 -18.29
CA LEU A 514 -6.10 -5.12 -18.37
C LEU A 514 -4.60 -5.06 -18.01
N TYR A 515 -4.11 -6.03 -17.24
CA TYR A 515 -2.71 -6.10 -16.85
C TYR A 515 -1.91 -7.03 -17.75
N MET A 516 -0.65 -6.67 -17.93
CA MET A 516 0.27 -7.43 -18.76
C MET A 516 1.03 -8.47 -17.92
N PRO A 517 1.31 -9.66 -18.48
CA PRO A 517 2.26 -10.59 -17.88
C PRO A 517 3.63 -9.94 -17.63
N VAL A 518 4.28 -10.30 -16.52
CA VAL A 518 5.53 -9.67 -16.05
C VAL A 518 6.62 -9.71 -17.11
N GLU A 519 6.80 -10.84 -17.79
CA GLU A 519 7.82 -11.02 -18.82
C GLU A 519 7.67 -10.06 -20.00
N LYS A 520 6.42 -9.77 -20.40
CA LYS A 520 6.14 -8.78 -21.45
C LYS A 520 6.35 -7.36 -20.93
N MET A 521 5.97 -7.08 -19.68
CA MET A 521 6.19 -5.78 -19.05
C MET A 521 7.68 -5.45 -19.01
N VAL A 522 8.52 -6.39 -18.58
CA VAL A 522 9.98 -6.22 -18.52
C VAL A 522 10.55 -5.91 -19.91
N CYS A 523 10.12 -6.64 -20.94
CA CYS A 523 10.56 -6.39 -22.31
C CYS A 523 10.18 -4.98 -22.81
N LEU A 524 8.96 -4.53 -22.50
CA LEU A 524 8.50 -3.20 -22.85
C LEU A 524 9.27 -2.11 -22.09
N ALA A 525 9.38 -2.28 -20.78
CA ALA A 525 10.03 -1.36 -19.86
C ALA A 525 11.53 -1.19 -20.16
N ALA A 526 12.22 -2.26 -20.59
CA ALA A 526 13.63 -2.21 -20.96
C ALA A 526 13.89 -1.25 -22.14
N TYR A 527 12.91 -1.08 -23.03
CA TYR A 527 12.98 -0.14 -24.15
C TYR A 527 12.46 1.25 -23.78
N MET A 528 11.33 1.34 -23.07
CA MET A 528 10.64 2.61 -22.80
C MET A 528 11.27 3.39 -21.64
N ASN A 529 11.58 2.72 -20.54
CA ASN A 529 12.11 3.35 -19.33
C ASN A 529 13.04 2.40 -18.55
N PRO A 530 14.27 2.18 -19.05
CA PRO A 530 15.22 1.27 -18.40
C PRO A 530 15.68 1.77 -17.02
N ALA A 531 15.59 3.06 -16.73
CA ALA A 531 15.92 3.60 -15.43
C ALA A 531 14.92 3.14 -14.36
N LYS A 532 13.62 3.36 -14.60
CA LYS A 532 12.55 2.90 -13.69
C LYS A 532 12.49 1.38 -13.58
N LEU A 533 12.72 0.65 -14.68
CA LEU A 533 12.81 -0.81 -14.65
C LEU A 533 13.91 -1.30 -13.70
N ARG A 534 15.08 -0.66 -13.68
CA ARG A 534 16.16 -1.03 -12.73
C ARG A 534 15.74 -0.83 -11.27
N GLN A 535 15.00 0.23 -10.98
CA GLN A 535 14.47 0.49 -9.63
C GLN A 535 13.41 -0.55 -9.26
N ALA A 536 12.33 -0.66 -10.04
CA ALA A 536 11.21 -1.56 -9.78
C ALA A 536 11.61 -3.04 -9.85
N GLY A 537 12.49 -3.41 -10.76
CA GLY A 537 12.99 -4.79 -10.89
C GLY A 537 13.84 -5.22 -9.69
N ARG A 538 14.67 -4.33 -9.14
CA ARG A 538 15.41 -4.61 -7.89
C ARG A 538 14.47 -4.80 -6.72
N SER A 539 13.45 -3.95 -6.62
CA SER A 539 12.37 -4.08 -5.65
C SER A 539 11.66 -5.43 -5.76
N TYR A 540 11.29 -5.83 -6.98
CA TYR A 540 10.67 -7.13 -7.26
C TYR A 540 11.56 -8.30 -6.81
N ASP A 541 12.84 -8.29 -7.21
CA ASP A 541 13.81 -9.34 -6.87
C ASP A 541 14.00 -9.47 -5.36
N LEU A 542 14.13 -8.33 -4.66
CA LEU A 542 14.23 -8.25 -3.21
C LEU A 542 13.01 -8.88 -2.52
N ALA A 543 11.81 -8.60 -3.03
CA ALA A 543 10.55 -9.11 -2.51
C ALA A 543 10.47 -10.64 -2.65
N HIS A 544 10.72 -11.13 -3.87
CA HIS A 544 10.56 -12.54 -4.23
C HIS A 544 11.66 -13.42 -3.63
N ALA A 545 12.83 -12.87 -3.34
CA ALA A 545 13.91 -13.57 -2.62
C ALA A 545 13.46 -14.13 -1.25
N LYS A 546 12.44 -13.55 -0.61
CA LYS A 546 11.89 -14.03 0.67
C LYS A 546 11.37 -15.46 0.60
N ALA A 547 10.88 -15.90 -0.56
CA ALA A 547 10.43 -17.27 -0.74
C ALA A 547 11.58 -18.31 -0.71
N GLY A 548 12.84 -17.86 -0.77
CA GLY A 548 14.04 -18.71 -0.74
C GLY A 548 14.28 -19.53 -2.00
N GLU A 549 13.40 -19.42 -3.00
CA GLU A 549 13.51 -20.04 -4.32
C GLU A 549 14.05 -19.02 -5.32
N ILE A 550 15.29 -18.58 -5.15
CA ILE A 550 16.03 -18.04 -6.29
C ILE A 550 16.58 -19.27 -6.99
N ASP A 551 16.19 -19.51 -8.24
CA ASP A 551 16.67 -20.65 -9.03
C ASP A 551 18.17 -20.48 -9.34
N GLY A 552 18.99 -20.70 -8.32
CA GLY A 552 20.42 -20.91 -8.42
C GLY A 552 20.65 -22.32 -8.92
N GLY A 553 20.46 -22.52 -10.22
CA GLY A 553 20.94 -23.74 -10.88
C GLY A 553 19.98 -24.38 -11.87
N ASN A 554 19.72 -23.72 -13.00
CA ASN A 554 19.74 -24.37 -14.30
C ASN A 554 19.97 -23.33 -15.40
N LEU A 555 21.24 -23.03 -15.64
CA LEU A 555 21.67 -22.84 -17.03
C LEU A 555 21.18 -24.07 -17.78
N ILE A 556 20.14 -23.91 -18.60
CA ILE A 556 19.84 -24.85 -19.68
C ILE A 556 20.99 -24.70 -20.68
N THR A 557 22.13 -25.31 -20.36
CA THR A 557 23.03 -25.88 -21.35
C THR A 557 22.45 -27.23 -21.74
N THR A 558 21.43 -27.21 -22.61
CA THR A 558 21.17 -28.35 -23.49
C THR A 558 21.19 -27.88 -24.94
N ALA A 559 22.31 -28.22 -25.57
CA ALA A 559 22.47 -28.48 -26.99
C ALA A 559 22.04 -27.40 -27.99
N ALA A 560 23.03 -26.61 -28.40
CA ALA A 560 23.35 -26.28 -29.78
C ALA A 560 22.37 -26.82 -30.85
N GLY A 561 21.33 -26.05 -31.12
CA GLY A 561 20.64 -26.01 -32.41
C GLY A 561 20.88 -24.62 -33.00
N LYS A 562 21.80 -24.51 -33.95
CA LYS A 562 22.04 -23.27 -34.70
C LYS A 562 20.77 -22.93 -35.49
N ASP A 563 20.10 -21.84 -35.13
CA ASP A 563 19.30 -21.08 -36.09
C ASP A 563 19.56 -19.57 -35.90
N PRO A 564 20.41 -18.95 -36.74
CA PRO A 564 20.77 -17.55 -36.61
C PRO A 564 19.72 -16.68 -37.31
N THR A 565 18.51 -16.57 -36.74
CA THR A 565 17.45 -15.72 -37.31
C THR A 565 16.68 -14.85 -36.31
N PHE A 566 16.99 -14.89 -35.01
CA PHE A 566 16.23 -14.11 -34.01
C PHE A 566 16.68 -12.65 -33.79
N MET A 567 17.60 -12.12 -34.61
CA MET A 567 18.10 -10.72 -34.50
C MET A 567 17.90 -9.88 -35.76
N GLN A 568 17.04 -10.31 -36.69
CA GLN A 568 16.72 -9.53 -37.90
C GLN A 568 15.25 -9.61 -38.31
N VAL A 569 14.32 -9.49 -37.38
CA VAL A 569 12.95 -9.03 -37.70
C VAL A 569 12.41 -8.26 -36.50
N LEU A 570 12.75 -6.97 -36.37
CA LEU A 570 11.83 -6.02 -35.75
C LEU A 570 10.67 -5.88 -36.73
N PRO A 571 9.47 -6.41 -36.48
CA PRO A 571 8.40 -6.22 -37.43
C PRO A 571 7.81 -4.85 -37.16
N THR A 572 7.68 -4.11 -38.25
CA THR A 572 6.80 -2.96 -38.51
C THR A 572 5.33 -3.15 -38.06
N ARG A 573 5.00 -4.25 -37.37
CA ARG A 573 3.71 -4.58 -36.75
C ARG A 573 3.51 -3.96 -35.36
N LEU A 574 4.56 -3.63 -34.61
CA LEU A 574 4.36 -2.91 -33.34
C LEU A 574 3.70 -1.55 -33.58
N LYS A 575 3.93 -0.88 -34.72
CA LYS A 575 3.20 0.34 -35.10
C LYS A 575 1.72 0.12 -35.47
N LYS A 576 1.31 -1.10 -35.82
CA LYS A 576 -0.07 -1.41 -36.22
C LYS A 576 -0.91 -1.84 -35.01
N ASP A 577 -0.30 -2.55 -34.06
CA ASP A 577 -0.95 -2.86 -32.77
C ASP A 577 -0.92 -1.66 -31.80
N LEU A 578 0.05 -0.75 -31.94
CA LEU A 578 0.04 0.59 -31.30
C LEU A 578 -0.94 1.59 -31.95
N SER A 579 -1.63 1.20 -33.04
CA SER A 579 -2.68 2.03 -33.67
C SER A 579 -4.11 1.61 -33.30
N GLY A 580 -4.25 0.49 -32.57
CA GLY A 580 -5.46 0.20 -31.82
C GLY A 580 -5.45 1.10 -30.59
N SER A 581 -6.42 2.00 -30.50
CA SER A 581 -6.71 2.72 -29.26
C SER A 581 -6.64 1.75 -28.09
N TYR A 582 -5.81 2.09 -27.10
CA TYR A 582 -5.80 1.48 -25.77
C TYR A 582 -7.24 1.10 -25.39
N PRO A 583 -7.51 -0.11 -24.88
CA PRO A 583 -8.76 -0.33 -24.19
C PRO A 583 -8.76 0.67 -23.04
N LYS A 584 -9.64 1.68 -23.14
CA LYS A 584 -9.89 2.63 -22.06
C LYS A 584 -10.04 1.81 -20.79
N ILE A 585 -9.26 2.14 -19.76
CA ILE A 585 -9.55 1.71 -18.40
C ILE A 585 -10.86 2.40 -18.03
N MET A 586 -11.99 1.80 -18.41
CA MET A 586 -13.29 2.23 -17.93
C MET A 586 -13.41 1.74 -16.49
N ARG A 587 -13.10 2.62 -15.54
CA ARG A 587 -13.72 2.54 -14.22
C ARG A 587 -15.15 3.09 -14.36
N HIS A 588 -16.07 2.45 -13.66
CA HIS A 588 -17.51 2.70 -13.69
C HIS A 588 -17.87 4.19 -13.53
N ASP A 589 -18.18 4.84 -14.65
CA ASP A 589 -18.99 6.06 -14.66
C ASP A 589 -20.44 5.66 -14.95
N THR A 590 -21.27 5.59 -13.92
CA THR A 590 -22.73 5.48 -14.10
C THR A 590 -23.34 6.86 -14.25
N GLU A 591 -23.32 7.41 -15.47
CA GLU A 591 -24.26 8.47 -15.86
C GLU A 591 -25.45 7.87 -16.62
N SER A 592 -26.59 7.87 -15.94
CA SER A 592 -27.91 7.57 -16.50
C SER A 592 -28.38 8.71 -17.41
N LYS A 593 -28.88 8.40 -18.62
CA LYS A 593 -30.01 9.10 -19.30
C LYS A 593 -30.48 8.32 -20.56
N PRO A 594 -31.69 8.60 -21.11
CA PRO A 594 -32.69 7.58 -21.37
C PRO A 594 -32.83 7.14 -22.84
N ALA A 595 -33.58 6.06 -23.02
CA ALA A 595 -33.91 5.41 -24.28
C ALA A 595 -34.64 6.30 -25.29
N SER A 596 -34.25 6.15 -26.57
CA SER A 596 -35.13 6.41 -27.73
C SER A 596 -34.77 5.48 -28.90
N GLU A 597 -35.74 4.61 -29.19
CA GLU A 597 -36.18 3.95 -30.42
C GLU A 597 -35.33 3.93 -31.73
N SER A 598 -35.26 2.70 -32.25
CA SER A 598 -35.54 2.26 -33.63
C SER A 598 -34.53 2.50 -34.75
N GLY A 599 -34.21 1.41 -35.45
CA GLY A 599 -33.49 1.41 -36.72
C GLY A 599 -33.01 0.00 -37.07
N SER A 600 -33.85 -0.76 -37.79
CA SER A 600 -33.46 -1.96 -38.52
C SER A 600 -32.26 -1.71 -39.41
N ASP A 601 -31.41 -2.71 -39.63
CA ASP A 601 -31.13 -3.19 -40.98
C ASP A 601 -30.41 -4.54 -40.94
N THR A 602 -31.03 -5.49 -41.66
CA THR A 602 -30.54 -6.81 -42.00
C THR A 602 -29.54 -6.69 -43.14
N GLU A 603 -28.36 -7.30 -43.02
CA GLU A 603 -27.63 -7.78 -44.20
C GLU A 603 -26.92 -9.09 -43.86
N SER A 604 -27.34 -10.11 -44.60
CA SER A 604 -26.79 -11.45 -44.66
C SER A 604 -25.49 -11.45 -45.45
N ASP A 605 -24.46 -12.15 -44.98
CA ASP A 605 -23.56 -12.84 -45.89
C ASP A 605 -23.06 -14.13 -45.26
N SER A 606 -23.39 -15.21 -45.95
CA SER A 606 -22.94 -16.57 -45.74
C SER A 606 -21.57 -16.73 -46.39
N ASP A 607 -20.55 -17.15 -45.65
CA ASP A 607 -19.42 -17.83 -46.26
C ASP A 607 -18.85 -18.93 -45.35
N THR A 608 -18.66 -20.07 -46.01
CA THR A 608 -18.26 -21.38 -45.49
C THR A 608 -16.95 -21.35 -44.70
N ALA A 609 -17.02 -21.62 -43.40
CA ALA A 609 -15.86 -21.85 -42.56
C ALA A 609 -15.22 -23.21 -42.91
N THR A 610 -14.10 -23.14 -43.61
CA THR A 610 -13.15 -24.25 -43.71
C THR A 610 -12.25 -24.26 -42.48
N ASP A 611 -12.14 -25.47 -41.93
CA ASP A 611 -11.28 -25.95 -40.88
C ASP A 611 -9.91 -25.22 -40.80
N THR A 612 -9.79 -24.33 -39.82
CA THR A 612 -8.51 -23.77 -39.36
C THR A 612 -8.45 -23.96 -37.86
N THR A 613 -7.76 -25.02 -37.45
CA THR A 613 -7.22 -25.20 -36.10
C THR A 613 -6.11 -24.16 -35.89
N THR A 614 -6.49 -22.89 -35.71
CA THR A 614 -5.59 -21.78 -35.44
C THR A 614 -5.57 -21.43 -33.95
N ASP A 615 -4.39 -21.65 -33.35
CA ASP A 615 -3.74 -20.68 -32.46
C ASP A 615 -4.39 -20.31 -31.10
N TRP A 616 -5.26 -21.16 -30.55
CA TRP A 616 -5.74 -21.01 -29.17
C TRP A 616 -4.80 -21.61 -28.11
N ASP A 617 -3.86 -22.48 -28.52
CA ASP A 617 -3.10 -23.38 -27.63
C ASP A 617 -1.88 -22.75 -26.93
N THR A 618 -1.53 -21.48 -27.18
CA THR A 618 -0.32 -20.85 -26.60
C THR A 618 -0.55 -19.58 -25.80
N LYS A 619 -1.72 -18.92 -25.89
CA LYS A 619 -1.92 -17.58 -25.31
C LYS A 619 -2.54 -17.51 -23.91
N HIS A 620 -3.07 -18.60 -23.36
CA HIS A 620 -3.91 -18.57 -22.16
C HIS A 620 -3.69 -19.75 -21.21
N THR A 621 -2.45 -20.04 -20.82
CA THR A 621 -2.20 -21.08 -19.81
C THR A 621 -2.44 -20.53 -18.40
N TRP A 622 -2.99 -21.36 -17.51
CA TRP A 622 -3.16 -21.04 -16.09
C TRP A 622 -1.88 -21.37 -15.33
N SER A 623 -1.11 -20.34 -15.01
CA SER A 623 0.15 -20.48 -14.28
C SER A 623 0.38 -19.38 -13.23
N PRO A 624 -0.62 -19.02 -12.39
CA PRO A 624 -0.40 -18.05 -11.33
C PRO A 624 0.51 -18.60 -10.21
N SER A 625 1.40 -17.76 -9.72
CA SER A 625 2.26 -18.01 -8.57
C SER A 625 2.15 -16.86 -7.59
N CYS A 626 2.06 -17.20 -6.30
CA CYS A 626 1.90 -16.25 -5.23
C CYS A 626 2.90 -16.58 -4.12
N VAL A 627 3.66 -15.57 -3.69
CA VAL A 627 4.53 -15.66 -2.52
C VAL A 627 3.71 -15.29 -1.30
N ILE A 628 3.60 -16.22 -0.35
CA ILE A 628 2.86 -16.03 0.90
C ILE A 628 3.74 -16.25 2.12
N GLY A 629 3.51 -15.46 3.16
CA GLY A 629 4.20 -15.49 4.44
C GLY A 629 3.24 -15.71 5.59
N LEU A 630 3.52 -16.71 6.42
CA LEU A 630 2.86 -16.86 7.72
C LEU A 630 3.70 -16.17 8.79
N ARG A 631 3.11 -15.19 9.49
CA ARG A 631 3.65 -14.59 10.72
C ARG A 631 2.82 -15.02 11.92
N VAL A 632 3.50 -15.39 12.99
CA VAL A 632 2.91 -15.76 14.27
C VAL A 632 3.50 -14.87 15.36
N LEU A 633 2.63 -14.14 16.04
CA LEU A 633 2.99 -13.29 17.17
C LEU A 633 2.48 -13.91 18.46
N ALA A 634 3.36 -14.07 19.44
CA ALA A 634 3.03 -14.64 20.76
C ALA A 634 3.83 -13.96 21.89
N ARG A 635 3.25 -13.87 23.09
CA ARG A 635 3.93 -13.33 24.30
C ARG A 635 4.91 -14.31 24.96
N PHE A 636 5.32 -15.35 24.25
CA PHE A 636 6.25 -16.37 24.70
C PHE A 636 7.12 -16.82 23.53
N GLY A 637 8.38 -17.13 23.79
CA GLY A 637 9.31 -17.65 22.78
C GLY A 637 9.16 -19.15 22.53
N GLY A 638 9.93 -19.66 21.57
CA GLY A 638 9.97 -21.09 21.24
C GLY A 638 8.87 -21.58 20.30
N VAL A 639 8.16 -20.66 19.64
CA VAL A 639 7.25 -20.97 18.54
C VAL A 639 8.07 -21.48 17.35
N GLU A 640 7.67 -22.61 16.77
CA GLU A 640 8.29 -23.17 15.55
C GLU A 640 7.26 -23.21 14.41
N ILE A 641 7.66 -22.78 13.22
CA ILE A 641 6.90 -22.94 11.98
C ILE A 641 7.67 -23.88 11.05
N ARG A 642 6.98 -24.86 10.46
CA ARG A 642 7.51 -25.74 9.41
C ARG A 642 6.53 -25.80 8.26
N VAL A 643 7.02 -26.13 7.06
CA VAL A 643 6.19 -26.28 5.85
C VAL A 643 6.16 -27.77 5.48
N THR A 644 5.01 -28.27 5.05
CA THR A 644 4.83 -29.63 4.51
C THR A 644 3.91 -29.59 3.28
N ASP A 645 4.16 -30.48 2.32
CA ASP A 645 3.39 -30.65 1.08
C ASP A 645 2.53 -31.93 1.06
N ASP A 646 2.49 -32.67 2.17
CA ASP A 646 1.93 -34.05 2.26
C ASP A 646 0.41 -34.17 2.06
#